data_AF-A0ABC8QYP4-F1
#
_entry.id   AF-A0ABC8QYP4-F1
#
_cell.length_a   1.000
_cell.length_b   1.000
_cell.length_c   1.000
_cell.angle_alpha   90.00
_cell.angle_beta   90.00
_cell.angle_gamma   90.00
#
_symmetry.space_group_name_H-M   'P 1'
#
loop_
_entity.id
_entity.type
_entity.pdbx_description
1 polymer ?
#
loop_
_entity_poly.entity_id
_entity_poly.type
_entity_poly.pdbx_seq_one_letter_code
_entity_poly.pdbx_strand_id
1 'polypeptide(L)'
;MGNSFKDWGVDVQDMGISNANLAELKHLSYLRAIEVHTPNVEFYPKDLLSGNQLMKYKIGIGEECAFHQSEENTVNVNLARCGSISVEGCGLFTLVKRAQIVIIRNVKVFGYVSYDSIDNEFPNLKSLYVESCSGIEYLVNTEKWMPRSVLPIVERINLSSMQDLRQICHGHLPSRSFCELRELKLSNLPNTVNLWEDPASHACLANLMDVKVYACHKMKYLFCKYTAGDLGQLQHLSLRSCDNMEVILASKAEGPTAQENEIVFPKLISLTITDLPNLMSLSHKTNSFISDSSLHVQAHEPLFNRKVVFPVLESLHLEGLDNMKETWHRQLLPAESFYCLRTLSIVRCQNIINVEGAAAQVHEIVLPKLESLTLANLPNLMSFFPRTNSSAPSSSLHGVSHEPLFNGKVIFSALESLHLRGLDNVEEIWHQNLLCVESFNRLRNLSICNCKNLITIFPSNPGELLQNLVDFSVSDCNSVEEICEGHEATSVALPRIMNFQLGGLPRLKAIWWNKVCNEFLSFQNLRNMTIEGCKCREYLFSFSALKDLIQLQNLNLRGCDMMKAIIATERDKEGEAIQTIVFPQLRTLELAHLPELTCFYQGKCSLEFQSLEELRIKMCPKMQTFATSGTERPKPATEEGLEGQTIQEANASITIQPFFNEKVVLPTLMKLDLRRLDNLKEIWQNEIVGESFGQLCHLHATECKNLLTVVPSKVLLRLHKLEVLFVEECVSVEEVLKQGEDSGDKFVFPRLSNLTLVDLPNLRSFYWGHHTLEWPSLKYVWLEGCPNMQTFSPGILITPELDNSAFSWLKRFWEGDLNSAIQHLFEEGRHKFERPRS
;
A
#
# COMPACT_ATOMS: atom_id res chain seq x y z
N MET A 1 -23.07 15.44 -35.79
CA MET A 1 -22.64 14.53 -36.88
C MET A 1 -21.23 14.06 -36.53
N GLY A 2 -21.08 12.81 -36.07
CA GLY A 2 -19.79 12.23 -35.71
C GLY A 2 -19.35 11.20 -36.75
N ASN A 3 -18.09 11.27 -37.20
CA ASN A 3 -17.47 10.32 -38.16
C ASN A 3 -18.12 10.24 -39.56
N SER A 4 -19.00 11.17 -39.92
CA SER A 4 -19.72 11.19 -41.20
C SER A 4 -18.99 11.95 -42.33
N PHE A 5 -17.82 12.54 -42.06
CA PHE A 5 -17.14 13.52 -42.93
C PHE A 5 -15.96 12.96 -43.74
N LYS A 6 -15.85 11.63 -43.91
CA LYS A 6 -14.73 11.02 -44.66
C LYS A 6 -14.78 11.29 -46.17
N ASP A 7 -15.99 11.53 -46.72
CA ASP A 7 -16.22 11.70 -48.16
C ASP A 7 -16.68 13.13 -48.54
N TRP A 8 -16.63 14.11 -47.62
CA TRP A 8 -17.12 15.47 -47.88
C TRP A 8 -16.14 16.28 -48.76
N GLY A 9 -16.65 17.22 -49.56
CA GLY A 9 -15.83 18.10 -50.40
C GLY A 9 -15.20 19.26 -49.62
N VAL A 10 -13.96 19.64 -49.97
CA VAL A 10 -13.21 20.73 -49.32
C VAL A 10 -13.50 22.11 -49.96
N ASP A 11 -13.84 22.17 -51.25
CA ASP A 11 -14.26 23.40 -51.92
C ASP A 11 -15.16 23.12 -53.15
N VAL A 12 -16.02 24.08 -53.50
CA VAL A 12 -17.08 23.94 -54.54
C VAL A 12 -16.54 24.00 -55.99
N GLN A 13 -15.22 24.06 -56.18
CA GLN A 13 -14.61 24.28 -57.51
C GLN A 13 -14.25 23.00 -58.28
N ASP A 14 -14.33 21.81 -57.67
CA ASP A 14 -14.07 20.56 -58.39
C ASP A 14 -15.31 20.06 -59.13
N MET A 15 -15.31 20.23 -60.46
CA MET A 15 -16.32 19.70 -61.35
C MET A 15 -16.23 18.16 -61.44
N GLY A 16 -17.20 17.46 -60.84
CA GLY A 16 -17.53 16.10 -61.29
C GLY A 16 -18.20 15.15 -60.30
N ILE A 17 -18.09 15.36 -58.99
CA ILE A 17 -18.71 14.46 -57.98
C ILE A 17 -19.30 15.32 -56.85
N SER A 18 -20.63 15.35 -56.72
CA SER A 18 -21.35 16.19 -55.75
C SER A 18 -21.38 15.56 -54.35
N ASN A 19 -20.27 15.64 -53.63
CA ASN A 19 -20.28 15.32 -52.20
C ASN A 19 -20.67 16.55 -51.39
N ALA A 20 -21.41 16.33 -50.28
CA ALA A 20 -21.84 17.42 -49.39
C ALA A 20 -20.64 18.21 -48.83
N ASN A 21 -20.80 19.52 -48.67
CA ASN A 21 -19.78 20.44 -48.12
C ASN A 21 -20.34 21.25 -46.93
N LEU A 22 -19.51 21.52 -45.91
CA LEU A 22 -19.86 22.41 -44.78
C LEU A 22 -20.24 23.82 -45.24
N ALA A 23 -19.74 24.28 -46.39
CA ALA A 23 -20.13 25.54 -47.02
C ALA A 23 -21.65 25.65 -47.26
N GLU A 24 -22.36 24.52 -47.42
CA GLU A 24 -23.81 24.51 -47.65
C GLU A 24 -24.61 24.95 -46.41
N LEU A 25 -24.04 24.78 -45.21
CA LEU A 25 -24.68 25.17 -43.96
C LEU A 25 -24.96 26.67 -43.88
N LYS A 26 -24.22 27.50 -44.64
CA LYS A 26 -24.46 28.96 -44.71
C LYS A 26 -25.84 29.33 -45.24
N HIS A 27 -26.50 28.42 -45.96
CA HIS A 27 -27.84 28.63 -46.52
C HIS A 27 -28.97 28.27 -45.54
N LEU A 28 -28.65 27.68 -44.38
CA LEU A 28 -29.62 27.29 -43.35
C LEU A 28 -29.90 28.46 -42.39
N SER A 29 -30.80 29.35 -42.76
CA SER A 29 -31.11 30.60 -42.02
C SER A 29 -31.64 30.41 -40.58
N TYR A 30 -32.09 29.21 -40.20
CA TYR A 30 -32.59 28.88 -38.85
C TYR A 30 -31.59 28.05 -38.01
N LEU A 31 -30.37 27.83 -38.49
CA LEU A 31 -29.39 27.00 -37.79
C LEU A 31 -28.87 27.69 -36.52
N ARG A 32 -29.34 27.24 -35.35
CA ARG A 32 -28.96 27.79 -34.04
C ARG A 32 -28.01 26.92 -33.22
N ALA A 33 -27.94 25.62 -33.53
CA ALA A 33 -27.09 24.66 -32.84
C ALA A 33 -26.44 23.71 -33.83
N ILE A 34 -25.14 23.43 -33.65
CA ILE A 34 -24.44 22.47 -34.51
C ILE A 34 -23.40 21.65 -33.75
N GLU A 35 -23.35 20.35 -34.01
CA GLU A 35 -22.29 19.46 -33.53
C GLU A 35 -21.63 18.79 -34.74
N VAL A 36 -20.35 19.07 -34.97
CA VAL A 36 -19.60 18.64 -36.15
C VAL A 36 -18.22 18.14 -35.74
N HIS A 37 -17.81 17.03 -36.34
CA HIS A 37 -16.47 16.46 -36.18
C HIS A 37 -15.83 16.27 -37.56
N THR A 38 -14.80 17.05 -37.89
CA THR A 38 -14.08 16.92 -39.18
C THR A 38 -12.65 16.42 -38.99
N PRO A 39 -12.04 15.78 -40.00
CA PRO A 39 -10.65 15.33 -39.90
C PRO A 39 -9.61 16.45 -40.07
N ASN A 40 -9.94 17.57 -40.74
CA ASN A 40 -9.01 18.67 -40.99
C ASN A 40 -9.70 20.05 -40.91
N VAL A 41 -8.93 21.11 -40.68
CA VAL A 41 -9.36 22.51 -40.67
C VAL A 41 -9.77 23.03 -42.05
N GLU A 42 -9.27 22.41 -43.13
CA GLU A 42 -9.53 22.80 -44.53
C GLU A 42 -11.01 22.68 -44.92
N PHE A 43 -11.78 21.84 -44.22
CA PHE A 43 -13.23 21.70 -44.43
C PHE A 43 -14.04 22.94 -43.96
N TYR A 44 -13.41 23.92 -43.29
CA TYR A 44 -14.09 25.13 -42.80
C TYR A 44 -13.85 26.31 -43.76
N PRO A 45 -14.84 26.70 -44.58
CA PRO A 45 -14.69 27.82 -45.50
C PRO A 45 -14.54 29.15 -44.75
N LYS A 46 -13.88 30.13 -45.39
CA LYS A 46 -13.58 31.44 -44.80
C LYS A 46 -14.83 32.19 -44.30
N ASP A 47 -15.91 32.05 -45.05
CA ASP A 47 -17.20 32.71 -44.78
C ASP A 47 -18.20 31.80 -44.04
N LEU A 48 -17.72 30.69 -43.43
CA LEU A 48 -18.61 29.78 -42.73
C LEU A 48 -19.26 30.50 -41.54
N LEU A 49 -20.58 30.68 -41.60
CA LEU A 49 -21.41 31.14 -40.47
C LEU A 49 -20.98 32.53 -39.92
N SER A 50 -20.51 33.41 -40.80
CA SER A 50 -20.10 34.79 -40.50
C SER A 50 -21.27 35.72 -40.10
N GLY A 51 -22.53 35.28 -40.28
CA GLY A 51 -23.71 35.88 -39.64
C GLY A 51 -23.97 35.24 -38.28
N ASN A 52 -24.16 36.04 -37.23
CA ASN A 52 -24.35 35.68 -35.80
C ASN A 52 -25.53 34.70 -35.46
N GLN A 53 -25.78 33.65 -36.23
CA GLN A 53 -26.97 32.78 -36.11
C GLN A 53 -26.77 31.59 -35.16
N LEU A 54 -25.55 31.06 -35.04
CA LEU A 54 -25.25 29.96 -34.13
C LEU A 54 -25.17 30.44 -32.69
N MET A 55 -26.02 29.87 -31.83
CA MET A 55 -26.07 30.12 -30.39
C MET A 55 -25.36 29.02 -29.59
N LYS A 56 -25.27 27.80 -30.14
CA LYS A 56 -24.63 26.63 -29.50
C LYS A 56 -23.80 25.86 -30.54
N TYR A 57 -22.58 25.44 -30.22
CA TYR A 57 -21.87 24.52 -31.09
C TYR A 57 -20.86 23.64 -30.36
N LYS A 58 -20.66 22.43 -30.88
CA LYS A 58 -19.59 21.51 -30.49
C LYS A 58 -18.80 21.12 -31.74
N ILE A 59 -17.62 21.68 -31.88
CA ILE A 59 -16.76 21.48 -33.05
C ILE A 59 -15.55 20.68 -32.63
N GLY A 60 -15.33 19.53 -33.26
CA GLY A 60 -14.11 18.74 -33.12
C GLY A 60 -13.37 18.66 -34.45
N ILE A 61 -12.06 18.88 -34.45
CA ILE A 61 -11.23 18.83 -35.65
C ILE A 61 -10.00 17.95 -35.41
N GLY A 62 -9.85 16.93 -36.26
CA GLY A 62 -8.76 15.97 -36.27
C GLY A 62 -9.03 14.71 -35.45
N GLU A 63 -7.99 13.92 -35.18
CA GLU A 63 -8.10 12.63 -34.50
C GLU A 63 -8.11 12.81 -32.98
N GLU A 64 -8.83 11.93 -32.25
CA GLU A 64 -8.91 11.94 -30.78
C GLU A 64 -9.60 13.18 -30.17
N CYS A 65 -10.59 13.76 -30.86
CA CYS A 65 -11.47 14.78 -30.29
C CYS A 65 -12.43 14.19 -29.24
N ALA A 66 -11.92 13.84 -28.06
CA ALA A 66 -12.77 13.53 -26.92
C ALA A 66 -13.40 14.84 -26.41
N PHE A 67 -14.71 15.02 -26.61
CA PHE A 67 -15.45 16.02 -25.86
C PHE A 67 -15.52 15.53 -24.41
N HIS A 68 -14.91 16.26 -23.48
CA HIS A 68 -15.17 16.06 -22.06
C HIS A 68 -16.70 16.10 -21.84
N GLN A 69 -17.21 15.32 -20.88
CA GLN A 69 -18.62 15.36 -20.46
C GLN A 69 -18.99 16.82 -20.15
N SER A 70 -19.50 17.50 -21.17
CA SER A 70 -19.72 18.94 -21.18
C SER A 70 -21.20 19.12 -20.95
N GLU A 71 -21.53 20.05 -20.06
CA GLU A 71 -22.90 20.48 -19.81
C GLU A 71 -23.66 20.62 -21.14
N GLU A 72 -24.84 20.02 -21.21
CA GLU A 72 -25.80 20.31 -22.27
C GLU A 72 -25.94 21.83 -22.33
N ASN A 73 -25.66 22.45 -23.49
CA ASN A 73 -25.69 23.91 -23.79
C ASN A 73 -24.37 24.68 -23.93
N THR A 74 -23.22 24.02 -23.97
CA THR A 74 -21.91 24.71 -24.10
C THR A 74 -21.46 24.99 -25.55
N VAL A 75 -20.65 26.04 -25.73
CA VAL A 75 -20.05 26.47 -27.00
C VAL A 75 -18.57 26.07 -27.02
N ASN A 76 -18.24 24.95 -27.67
CA ASN A 76 -16.95 24.28 -27.51
C ASN A 76 -16.23 24.06 -28.85
N VAL A 77 -14.92 24.29 -28.86
CA VAL A 77 -14.04 23.91 -29.96
C VAL A 77 -12.92 23.01 -29.42
N ASN A 78 -12.73 21.86 -30.06
CA ASN A 78 -11.68 20.91 -29.78
C ASN A 78 -10.85 20.69 -31.05
N LEU A 79 -9.56 20.99 -30.98
CA LEU A 79 -8.60 20.82 -32.05
C LEU A 79 -7.60 19.75 -31.59
N ALA A 80 -7.53 18.61 -32.27
CA ALA A 80 -6.66 17.51 -31.87
C ALA A 80 -6.00 16.88 -33.10
N ARG A 81 -4.67 16.89 -33.18
CA ARG A 81 -3.90 16.21 -34.25
C ARG A 81 -4.32 16.60 -35.68
N CYS A 82 -4.82 17.83 -35.87
CA CYS A 82 -5.34 18.31 -37.15
C CYS A 82 -4.28 18.97 -38.05
N GLY A 83 -2.99 18.65 -37.87
CA GLY A 83 -1.88 19.21 -38.63
C GLY A 83 -1.52 20.66 -38.25
N SER A 84 -0.97 21.39 -39.22
CA SER A 84 -0.57 22.79 -39.07
C SER A 84 -1.75 23.73 -39.29
N ILE A 85 -2.06 24.61 -38.33
CA ILE A 85 -3.10 25.63 -38.51
C ILE A 85 -2.44 26.96 -38.84
N SER A 86 -2.81 27.53 -39.99
CA SER A 86 -2.54 28.94 -40.32
C SER A 86 -3.69 29.81 -39.81
N VAL A 87 -3.36 30.88 -39.10
CA VAL A 87 -4.34 31.82 -38.52
C VAL A 87 -4.95 32.73 -39.60
N GLU A 88 -4.27 32.92 -40.74
CA GLU A 88 -4.72 33.84 -41.78
C GLU A 88 -5.86 33.26 -42.65
N GLY A 89 -7.06 33.82 -42.46
CA GLY A 89 -8.19 33.64 -43.37
C GLY A 89 -8.96 32.33 -43.20
N CYS A 90 -8.90 31.63 -42.07
CA CYS A 90 -9.72 30.45 -41.81
C CYS A 90 -10.99 30.80 -41.00
N GLY A 91 -12.18 30.39 -41.49
CA GLY A 91 -13.47 30.66 -40.82
C GLY A 91 -13.59 30.02 -39.43
N LEU A 92 -12.75 29.02 -39.14
CA LEU A 92 -12.61 28.39 -37.83
C LEU A 92 -12.26 29.40 -36.73
N PHE A 93 -11.40 30.37 -37.00
CA PHE A 93 -10.92 31.29 -35.96
C PHE A 93 -12.06 32.17 -35.42
N THR A 94 -13.04 32.53 -36.26
CA THR A 94 -14.28 33.22 -35.84
C THR A 94 -15.08 32.40 -34.83
N LEU A 95 -15.10 31.06 -34.98
CA LEU A 95 -15.75 30.14 -34.06
C LEU A 95 -14.92 29.90 -32.79
N VAL A 96 -13.58 29.89 -32.88
CA VAL A 96 -12.72 29.82 -31.68
C VAL A 96 -12.89 31.09 -30.83
N LYS A 97 -12.93 32.29 -31.46
CA LYS A 97 -13.15 33.57 -30.75
C LYS A 97 -14.45 33.62 -29.95
N ARG A 98 -15.51 32.97 -30.44
CA ARG A 98 -16.84 32.96 -29.79
C ARG A 98 -17.02 31.81 -28.79
N ALA A 99 -16.04 30.90 -28.68
CA ALA A 99 -16.14 29.71 -27.84
C ALA A 99 -16.03 30.03 -26.35
N GLN A 100 -16.74 29.22 -25.54
CA GLN A 100 -16.64 29.24 -24.09
C GLN A 100 -15.57 28.27 -23.58
N ILE A 101 -15.39 27.14 -24.28
CA ILE A 101 -14.36 26.16 -23.97
C ILE A 101 -13.54 25.92 -25.22
N VAL A 102 -12.23 26.10 -25.10
CA VAL A 102 -11.27 25.81 -26.17
C VAL A 102 -10.30 24.76 -25.67
N ILE A 103 -10.20 23.67 -26.43
CA ILE A 103 -9.27 22.58 -26.19
C ILE A 103 -8.39 22.42 -27.42
N ILE A 104 -7.07 22.46 -27.25
CA ILE A 104 -6.10 22.35 -28.34
C ILE A 104 -5.07 21.28 -27.93
N ARG A 105 -4.92 20.23 -28.73
CA ARG A 105 -4.02 19.10 -28.47
C ARG A 105 -3.18 18.75 -29.69
N ASN A 106 -1.87 18.61 -29.53
CA ASN A 106 -0.98 18.12 -30.59
C ASN A 106 -1.09 18.94 -31.89
N VAL A 107 -1.24 20.26 -31.77
CA VAL A 107 -1.36 21.17 -32.92
C VAL A 107 -0.06 21.97 -33.08
N LYS A 108 0.38 22.12 -34.34
CA LYS A 108 1.46 23.04 -34.69
C LYS A 108 0.84 24.34 -35.21
N VAL A 109 1.05 25.44 -34.50
CA VAL A 109 0.50 26.74 -34.90
C VAL A 109 1.58 27.51 -35.66
N PHE A 110 1.28 27.91 -36.90
CA PHE A 110 2.17 28.74 -37.72
C PHE A 110 1.54 30.11 -37.96
N GLY A 111 2.34 31.16 -37.75
CA GLY A 111 1.93 32.55 -37.96
C GLY A 111 1.46 33.22 -36.67
N TYR A 112 1.94 34.45 -36.45
CA TYR A 112 1.39 35.35 -35.45
C TYR A 112 -0.05 35.69 -35.84
N VAL A 113 -0.99 35.71 -34.90
CA VAL A 113 -2.23 36.45 -35.10
C VAL A 113 -1.82 37.93 -35.28
N SER A 114 -1.95 38.46 -36.49
CA SER A 114 -1.72 39.89 -36.75
C SER A 114 -2.89 40.69 -36.17
N TYR A 115 -2.62 41.55 -35.19
CA TYR A 115 -3.62 42.19 -34.34
C TYR A 115 -4.01 43.58 -34.85
N ASP A 116 -4.96 43.63 -35.76
CA ASP A 116 -5.69 44.86 -36.11
C ASP A 116 -7.20 44.66 -35.84
N SER A 117 -7.64 44.69 -34.57
CA SER A 117 -9.00 45.13 -34.16
C SER A 117 -9.27 44.94 -32.66
N ILE A 118 -9.25 46.06 -31.94
CA ILE A 118 -10.21 46.53 -30.93
C ILE A 118 -10.93 45.46 -30.07
N ASP A 119 -10.57 45.44 -28.77
CA ASP A 119 -11.28 44.91 -27.58
C ASP A 119 -11.73 43.42 -27.57
N ASN A 120 -11.12 42.64 -26.67
CA ASN A 120 -11.45 41.25 -26.30
C ASN A 120 -11.40 40.21 -27.44
N GLU A 121 -10.24 39.59 -27.64
CA GLU A 121 -10.05 38.50 -28.62
C GLU A 121 -10.92 37.26 -28.36
N PHE A 122 -11.32 37.03 -27.10
CA PHE A 122 -12.14 35.89 -26.67
C PHE A 122 -13.19 36.32 -25.63
N PRO A 123 -14.26 37.03 -26.03
CA PRO A 123 -15.19 37.69 -25.10
C PRO A 123 -16.06 36.72 -24.29
N ASN A 124 -16.08 35.43 -24.64
CA ASN A 124 -16.89 34.40 -23.97
C ASN A 124 -16.07 33.25 -23.36
N LEU A 125 -14.75 33.26 -23.50
CA LEU A 125 -13.90 32.13 -23.11
C LEU A 125 -13.85 31.98 -21.59
N LYS A 126 -14.31 30.82 -21.11
CA LYS A 126 -14.30 30.42 -19.69
C LYS A 126 -13.22 29.39 -19.39
N SER A 127 -12.88 28.52 -20.34
CA SER A 127 -11.87 27.49 -20.09
C SER A 127 -10.98 27.24 -21.29
N LEU A 128 -9.68 27.26 -21.04
CA LEU A 128 -8.64 27.07 -22.03
C LEU A 128 -7.77 25.87 -21.64
N TYR A 129 -7.73 24.87 -22.52
CA TYR A 129 -6.89 23.68 -22.38
C TYR A 129 -5.95 23.61 -23.59
N VAL A 130 -4.64 23.64 -23.35
CA VAL A 130 -3.64 23.55 -24.42
C VAL A 130 -2.62 22.48 -24.05
N GLU A 131 -2.47 21.48 -24.91
CA GLU A 131 -1.66 20.30 -24.66
C GLU A 131 -0.77 19.98 -25.86
N SER A 132 0.52 19.73 -25.61
CA SER A 132 1.46 19.23 -26.62
C SER A 132 1.50 20.05 -27.91
N CYS A 133 1.28 21.37 -27.81
CA CYS A 133 1.31 22.29 -28.94
C CYS A 133 2.70 22.89 -29.14
N SER A 134 3.10 23.09 -30.39
CA SER A 134 4.40 23.69 -30.79
C SER A 134 4.20 24.96 -31.61
N GLY A 135 5.19 25.86 -31.57
CA GLY A 135 5.16 27.18 -32.21
C GLY A 135 4.54 28.30 -31.37
N ILE A 136 4.10 28.02 -30.14
CA ILE A 136 3.49 29.00 -29.22
C ILE A 136 4.52 29.39 -28.16
N GLU A 137 5.22 30.51 -28.38
CA GLU A 137 6.17 31.05 -27.39
C GLU A 137 5.46 31.77 -26.23
N TYR A 138 4.31 32.40 -26.51
CA TYR A 138 3.51 33.17 -25.56
C TYR A 138 2.03 32.93 -25.84
N LEU A 139 1.19 32.83 -24.81
CA LEU A 139 -0.26 32.81 -25.02
C LEU A 139 -0.79 34.21 -25.35
N VAL A 140 -0.19 35.24 -24.74
CA VAL A 140 -0.53 36.65 -24.95
C VAL A 140 0.75 37.47 -25.04
N ASN A 141 0.83 38.38 -26.01
CA ASN A 141 1.95 39.31 -26.18
C ASN A 141 1.42 40.75 -26.21
N THR A 142 1.70 41.52 -25.16
CA THR A 142 1.26 42.90 -24.98
C THR A 142 2.32 43.95 -25.36
N GLU A 143 3.51 43.55 -25.83
CA GLU A 143 4.52 44.51 -26.33
C GLU A 143 4.14 45.09 -27.69
N LYS A 144 3.46 44.30 -28.52
CA LYS A 144 3.04 44.71 -29.86
C LYS A 144 1.77 45.55 -29.86
N TRP A 145 0.94 45.43 -28.82
CA TRP A 145 -0.33 46.14 -28.65
C TRP A 145 -0.68 46.17 -27.16
N MET A 146 -1.20 47.29 -26.64
CA MET A 146 -1.57 47.44 -25.22
C MET A 146 -3.08 47.23 -25.00
N PRO A 147 -3.55 46.00 -24.72
CA PRO A 147 -4.95 45.74 -24.40
C PRO A 147 -5.37 46.35 -23.06
N ARG A 148 -6.65 46.66 -22.90
CA ARG A 148 -7.21 47.13 -21.62
C ARG A 148 -7.27 46.03 -20.55
N SER A 149 -7.38 44.76 -20.97
CA SER A 149 -7.41 43.58 -20.11
C SER A 149 -7.04 42.33 -20.91
N VAL A 150 -6.40 41.36 -20.25
CA VAL A 150 -6.08 40.05 -20.85
C VAL A 150 -6.97 38.98 -20.22
N LEU A 151 -7.73 38.25 -21.04
CA LEU A 151 -8.55 37.11 -20.64
C LEU A 151 -9.35 37.33 -19.33
N PRO A 152 -10.13 38.42 -19.20
CA PRO A 152 -10.70 38.86 -17.92
C PRO A 152 -11.75 37.91 -17.32
N ILE A 153 -12.42 37.12 -18.17
CA ILE A 153 -13.53 36.23 -17.79
C ILE A 153 -13.15 34.73 -17.77
N VAL A 154 -11.89 34.40 -18.06
CA VAL A 154 -11.45 32.99 -18.09
C VAL A 154 -11.41 32.44 -16.67
N GLU A 155 -12.12 31.33 -16.44
CA GLU A 155 -12.22 30.66 -15.14
C GLU A 155 -11.17 29.54 -14.98
N ARG A 156 -10.73 28.89 -16.06
CA ARG A 156 -9.76 27.78 -16.00
C ARG A 156 -8.72 27.86 -17.10
N ILE A 157 -7.46 27.68 -16.74
CA ILE A 157 -6.34 27.55 -17.68
C ILE A 157 -5.58 26.27 -17.36
N ASN A 158 -5.43 25.40 -18.34
CA ASN A 158 -4.62 24.19 -18.24
C ASN A 158 -3.66 24.10 -19.42
N LEU A 159 -2.36 24.19 -19.13
CA LEU A 159 -1.29 24.12 -20.11
C LEU A 159 -0.41 22.91 -19.82
N SER A 160 -0.28 22.01 -20.79
CA SER A 160 0.52 20.80 -20.64
C SER A 160 1.44 20.53 -21.81
N SER A 161 2.67 20.09 -21.53
CA SER A 161 3.63 19.60 -22.53
C SER A 161 3.94 20.61 -23.65
N MET A 162 3.92 21.92 -23.35
CA MET A 162 4.21 22.97 -24.32
C MET A 162 5.71 23.26 -24.41
N GLN A 163 6.35 22.77 -25.47
CA GLN A 163 7.82 22.82 -25.61
C GLN A 163 8.35 24.24 -25.80
N ASP A 164 7.65 25.10 -26.53
CA ASP A 164 8.14 26.43 -26.91
C ASP A 164 7.70 27.54 -25.94
N LEU A 165 6.77 27.24 -25.02
CA LEU A 165 6.15 28.25 -24.16
C LEU A 165 7.17 28.82 -23.16
N ARG A 166 7.41 30.13 -23.28
CA ARG A 166 8.31 30.88 -22.40
C ARG A 166 7.55 31.54 -21.26
N GLN A 167 6.39 32.13 -21.54
CA GLN A 167 5.56 32.86 -20.58
C GLN A 167 4.08 32.75 -20.98
N ILE A 168 3.17 32.90 -20.03
CA ILE A 168 1.73 33.01 -20.33
C ILE A 168 1.46 34.39 -20.95
N CYS A 169 1.97 35.46 -20.33
CA CYS A 169 1.89 36.82 -20.86
C CYS A 169 3.29 37.43 -21.00
N HIS A 170 3.63 37.85 -22.21
CA HIS A 170 4.81 38.65 -22.55
C HIS A 170 4.42 40.13 -22.62
N GLY A 171 5.28 41.02 -22.13
CA GLY A 171 5.02 42.44 -21.95
C GLY A 171 4.34 42.78 -20.61
N HIS A 172 3.87 44.03 -20.50
CA HIS A 172 3.18 44.52 -19.31
C HIS A 172 1.76 43.95 -19.21
N LEU A 173 1.40 43.39 -18.06
CA LEU A 173 0.07 42.84 -17.82
C LEU A 173 -0.92 43.94 -17.37
N PRO A 174 -1.97 44.25 -18.15
CA PRO A 174 -2.92 45.31 -17.82
C PRO A 174 -3.72 45.03 -16.55
N SER A 175 -4.12 46.11 -15.86
CA SER A 175 -5.05 46.03 -14.73
C SER A 175 -6.37 45.36 -15.16
N ARG A 176 -6.84 44.36 -14.40
CA ARG A 176 -8.02 43.49 -14.68
C ARG A 176 -7.79 42.25 -15.56
N SER A 177 -6.53 41.85 -15.76
CA SER A 177 -6.25 40.59 -16.42
C SER A 177 -6.52 39.40 -15.49
N PHE A 178 -7.14 38.34 -16.01
CA PHE A 178 -7.44 37.08 -15.31
C PHE A 178 -8.35 37.19 -14.05
N CYS A 179 -9.19 38.23 -13.95
CA CYS A 179 -10.04 38.48 -12.78
C CYS A 179 -10.91 37.30 -12.33
N GLU A 180 -11.48 36.55 -13.28
CA GLU A 180 -12.38 35.42 -12.99
C GLU A 180 -11.66 34.06 -12.88
N LEU A 181 -10.32 34.03 -12.96
CA LEU A 181 -9.56 32.78 -12.96
C LEU A 181 -9.69 32.07 -11.62
N ARG A 182 -10.16 30.81 -11.64
CA ARG A 182 -10.37 29.94 -10.47
C ARG A 182 -9.38 28.79 -10.42
N GLU A 183 -8.98 28.25 -11.58
CA GLU A 183 -8.04 27.14 -11.67
C GLU A 183 -6.90 27.45 -12.65
N LEU A 184 -5.66 27.25 -12.19
CA LEU A 184 -4.45 27.32 -13.01
C LEU A 184 -3.68 26.01 -12.88
N LYS A 185 -3.60 25.25 -13.99
CA LYS A 185 -2.83 24.01 -14.08
C LYS A 185 -1.73 24.14 -15.13
N LEU A 186 -0.50 23.88 -14.71
CA LEU A 186 0.70 23.94 -15.55
C LEU A 186 1.43 22.62 -15.42
N SER A 187 1.80 22.00 -16.53
CA SER A 187 2.43 20.68 -16.52
C SER A 187 3.44 20.55 -17.64
N ASN A 188 4.67 20.10 -17.34
CA ASN A 188 5.69 19.83 -18.35
C ASN A 188 5.92 21.03 -19.30
N LEU A 189 6.34 22.17 -18.73
CA LEU A 189 6.63 23.40 -19.47
C LEU A 189 8.14 23.67 -19.41
N PRO A 190 8.95 23.05 -20.30
CA PRO A 190 10.41 23.01 -20.16
C PRO A 190 11.12 24.34 -20.41
N ASN A 191 10.45 25.31 -21.06
CA ASN A 191 11.02 26.62 -21.37
C ASN A 191 10.43 27.77 -20.53
N THR A 192 9.44 27.50 -19.68
CA THR A 192 8.77 28.53 -18.89
C THR A 192 9.58 28.87 -17.63
N VAL A 193 10.05 30.12 -17.53
CA VAL A 193 10.84 30.61 -16.39
C VAL A 193 9.95 31.30 -15.34
N ASN A 194 8.94 32.02 -15.81
CA ASN A 194 7.97 32.78 -15.02
C ASN A 194 6.62 32.84 -15.76
N LEU A 195 5.55 33.13 -15.03
CA LEU A 195 4.22 33.27 -15.64
C LEU A 195 4.09 34.57 -16.46
N TRP A 196 4.68 35.66 -15.95
CA TRP A 196 4.56 37.02 -16.47
C TRP A 196 5.95 37.67 -16.59
N GLU A 197 6.18 38.47 -17.63
CA GLU A 197 7.47 39.15 -17.84
C GLU A 197 7.76 40.26 -16.82
N ASP A 198 6.79 41.15 -16.56
CA ASP A 198 6.91 42.24 -15.60
C ASP A 198 6.49 41.79 -14.19
N PRO A 199 7.42 41.65 -13.23
CA PRO A 199 7.14 41.22 -11.87
C PRO A 199 6.39 42.28 -11.04
N ALA A 200 6.34 43.53 -11.51
CA ALA A 200 5.58 44.61 -10.88
C ALA A 200 4.15 44.73 -11.44
N SER A 201 3.80 43.94 -12.45
CA SER A 201 2.46 43.94 -13.03
C SER A 201 1.43 43.23 -12.13
N HIS A 202 0.23 43.80 -12.02
CA HIS A 202 -0.83 43.33 -11.13
C HIS A 202 -1.76 42.35 -11.86
N ALA A 203 -1.42 41.07 -11.88
CA ALA A 203 -2.38 40.04 -12.26
C ALA A 203 -3.50 39.99 -11.21
N CYS A 204 -4.74 40.24 -11.61
CA CYS A 204 -5.88 40.24 -10.70
C CYS A 204 -6.34 38.79 -10.46
N LEU A 205 -5.63 38.07 -9.58
CA LEU A 205 -5.92 36.66 -9.27
C LEU A 205 -6.87 36.51 -8.07
N ALA A 206 -7.77 37.49 -7.89
CA ALA A 206 -8.68 37.63 -6.75
C ALA A 206 -9.63 36.44 -6.56
N ASN A 207 -9.93 35.68 -7.61
CA ASN A 207 -10.85 34.53 -7.59
C ASN A 207 -10.13 33.18 -7.66
N LEU A 208 -8.79 33.15 -7.68
CA LEU A 208 -8.02 31.92 -7.88
C LEU A 208 -8.13 31.00 -6.66
N MET A 209 -8.58 29.76 -6.88
CA MET A 209 -8.83 28.75 -5.84
C MET A 209 -7.82 27.61 -5.90
N ASP A 210 -7.43 27.19 -7.10
CA ASP A 210 -6.62 26.00 -7.33
C ASP A 210 -5.40 26.31 -8.21
N VAL A 211 -4.22 25.99 -7.71
CA VAL A 211 -2.96 26.11 -8.47
C VAL A 211 -2.20 24.80 -8.43
N LYS A 212 -1.91 24.25 -9.61
CA LYS A 212 -1.19 22.98 -9.79
C LYS A 212 -0.06 23.15 -10.79
N VAL A 213 1.19 22.96 -10.37
CA VAL A 213 2.37 23.11 -11.22
C VAL A 213 3.23 21.86 -11.14
N TYR A 214 3.41 21.18 -12.26
CA TYR A 214 4.07 19.89 -12.33
C TYR A 214 5.17 19.88 -13.40
N ALA A 215 6.36 19.35 -13.11
CA ALA A 215 7.43 19.18 -14.10
C ALA A 215 7.80 20.47 -14.88
N CYS A 216 7.76 21.63 -14.23
CA CYS A 216 8.11 22.94 -14.82
C CYS A 216 9.55 23.31 -14.42
N HIS A 217 10.52 22.55 -14.92
CA HIS A 217 11.89 22.51 -14.39
C HIS A 217 12.68 23.83 -14.48
N LYS A 218 12.35 24.74 -15.42
CA LYS A 218 13.02 26.05 -15.54
C LYS A 218 12.40 27.15 -14.68
N MET A 219 11.25 26.91 -14.07
CA MET A 219 10.54 27.92 -13.29
C MET A 219 11.30 28.23 -11.99
N LYS A 220 11.69 29.49 -11.80
CA LYS A 220 12.45 29.93 -10.59
C LYS A 220 11.55 30.34 -9.43
N TYR A 221 10.41 30.96 -9.73
CA TYR A 221 9.39 31.35 -8.77
C TYR A 221 7.99 31.25 -9.40
N LEU A 222 6.95 31.13 -8.57
CA LEU A 222 5.58 30.99 -9.04
C LEU A 222 4.86 32.35 -9.14
N PHE A 223 4.84 33.12 -8.04
CA PHE A 223 4.18 34.42 -7.98
C PHE A 223 5.12 35.50 -7.45
N CYS A 224 4.88 36.75 -7.83
CA CYS A 224 5.50 37.89 -7.17
C CYS A 224 4.68 38.33 -5.96
N LYS A 225 5.28 39.11 -5.05
CA LYS A 225 4.63 39.64 -3.84
C LYS A 225 3.35 40.41 -4.14
N TYR A 226 3.30 41.15 -5.25
CA TYR A 226 2.12 41.92 -5.64
C TYR A 226 0.94 41.03 -6.01
N THR A 227 1.18 39.97 -6.81
CA THR A 227 0.17 38.95 -7.12
C THR A 227 -0.27 38.19 -5.87
N ALA A 228 0.65 37.93 -4.94
CA ALA A 228 0.35 37.18 -3.72
C ALA A 228 -0.71 37.86 -2.84
N GLY A 229 -0.77 39.20 -2.85
CA GLY A 229 -1.81 39.96 -2.13
C GLY A 229 -3.23 39.73 -2.65
N ASP A 230 -3.37 39.33 -3.92
CA ASP A 230 -4.68 39.06 -4.54
C ASP A 230 -5.11 37.58 -4.36
N LEU A 231 -4.25 36.69 -3.87
CA LEU A 231 -4.55 35.24 -3.73
C LEU A 231 -5.43 34.90 -2.50
N GLY A 232 -6.30 35.82 -2.08
CA GLY A 232 -7.15 35.67 -0.89
C GLY A 232 -8.20 34.55 -0.97
N GLN A 233 -8.45 34.00 -2.15
CA GLN A 233 -9.40 32.88 -2.35
C GLN A 233 -8.72 31.52 -2.56
N LEU A 234 -7.39 31.48 -2.56
CA LEU A 234 -6.63 30.26 -2.85
C LEU A 234 -6.90 29.20 -1.78
N GLN A 235 -7.31 28.01 -2.20
CA GLN A 235 -7.67 26.87 -1.36
C GLN A 235 -6.66 25.73 -1.47
N HIS A 236 -6.13 25.49 -2.68
CA HIS A 236 -5.22 24.38 -2.94
C HIS A 236 -4.01 24.85 -3.75
N LEU A 237 -2.81 24.56 -3.23
CA LEU A 237 -1.54 24.80 -3.90
C LEU A 237 -0.73 23.50 -3.96
N SER A 238 -0.43 23.02 -5.17
CA SER A 238 0.30 21.78 -5.41
C SER A 238 1.45 22.00 -6.40
N LEU A 239 2.67 21.77 -5.93
CA LEU A 239 3.90 21.89 -6.72
C LEU A 239 4.64 20.57 -6.73
N ARG A 240 5.01 20.08 -7.92
CA ARG A 240 5.74 18.81 -8.07
C ARG A 240 6.85 18.86 -9.11
N SER A 241 8.00 18.31 -8.79
CA SER A 241 9.12 18.09 -9.74
C SER A 241 9.51 19.38 -10.49
N CYS A 242 9.70 20.48 -9.76
CA CYS A 242 10.09 21.77 -10.33
C CYS A 242 11.52 22.12 -9.89
N ASP A 243 12.50 21.54 -10.58
CA ASP A 243 13.88 21.43 -10.06
C ASP A 243 14.58 22.76 -9.80
N ASN A 244 14.39 23.78 -10.65
CA ASN A 244 15.03 25.09 -10.47
C ASN A 244 14.20 26.07 -9.63
N MET A 245 13.10 25.62 -9.02
CA MET A 245 12.28 26.50 -8.21
C MET A 245 13.01 26.81 -6.90
N GLU A 246 13.41 28.06 -6.73
CA GLU A 246 14.18 28.54 -5.58
C GLU A 246 13.25 29.07 -4.48
N VAL A 247 12.15 29.73 -4.87
CA VAL A 247 11.20 30.40 -3.97
C VAL A 247 9.79 30.34 -4.55
N ILE A 248 8.74 30.13 -3.75
CA ILE A 248 7.35 30.18 -4.28
C ILE A 248 6.92 31.64 -4.56
N LEU A 249 7.22 32.55 -3.63
CA LEU A 249 6.84 33.97 -3.67
C LEU A 249 8.07 34.89 -3.75
N ALA A 250 8.27 35.58 -4.87
CA ALA A 250 9.40 36.49 -5.06
C ALA A 250 9.02 37.96 -4.78
N SER A 251 9.87 38.71 -4.08
CA SER A 251 9.66 40.15 -3.79
C SER A 251 10.87 40.98 -4.23
N LYS A 252 10.65 42.21 -4.74
CA LYS A 252 11.76 43.14 -5.02
C LYS A 252 12.26 43.76 -3.72
N ALA A 253 13.56 43.94 -3.57
CA ALA A 253 14.11 44.71 -2.45
C ALA A 253 13.62 46.18 -2.52
N GLU A 254 12.70 46.57 -1.64
CA GLU A 254 12.36 47.97 -1.38
C GLU A 254 13.39 48.57 -0.39
N GLY A 255 13.59 49.89 -0.44
CA GLY A 255 14.56 50.58 0.42
C GLY A 255 14.33 50.35 1.93
N PRO A 256 15.29 50.76 2.78
CA PRO A 256 15.33 50.41 4.21
C PRO A 256 14.15 50.91 5.08
N THR A 257 13.17 51.62 4.50
CA THR A 257 12.05 52.26 5.21
C THR A 257 10.68 51.65 4.92
N ALA A 258 10.57 50.59 4.11
CA ALA A 258 9.29 49.94 3.83
C ALA A 258 8.90 48.95 4.95
N GLN A 259 7.71 49.14 5.53
CA GLN A 259 7.13 48.22 6.52
C GLN A 259 6.85 46.85 5.84
N GLU A 260 7.38 45.76 6.39
CA GLU A 260 7.18 44.42 5.84
C GLU A 260 5.74 43.95 6.10
N ASN A 261 4.87 44.09 5.11
CA ASN A 261 3.54 43.47 5.17
C ASN A 261 3.64 41.95 5.02
N GLU A 262 3.00 41.25 5.94
CA GLU A 262 2.78 39.81 5.96
C GLU A 262 1.87 39.37 4.80
N ILE A 263 2.20 38.24 4.16
CA ILE A 263 1.35 37.61 3.13
C ILE A 263 0.47 36.57 3.82
N VAL A 264 -0.85 36.81 3.81
CA VAL A 264 -1.82 35.90 4.43
C VAL A 264 -2.58 35.16 3.34
N PHE A 265 -2.66 33.83 3.45
CA PHE A 265 -3.52 32.98 2.63
C PHE A 265 -4.74 32.53 3.45
N PRO A 266 -5.80 33.36 3.56
CA PRO A 266 -6.87 33.17 4.55
C PRO A 266 -7.78 31.96 4.27
N LYS A 267 -7.70 31.37 3.07
CA LYS A 267 -8.54 30.25 2.63
C LYS A 267 -7.76 29.01 2.21
N LEU A 268 -6.42 28.98 2.36
CA LEU A 268 -5.62 27.85 1.89
C LEU A 268 -5.80 26.65 2.82
N ILE A 269 -6.45 25.60 2.31
CA ILE A 269 -6.79 24.38 3.02
C ILE A 269 -5.70 23.32 2.84
N SER A 270 -5.08 23.24 1.66
CA SER A 270 -4.06 22.24 1.35
C SER A 270 -2.84 22.82 0.63
N LEU A 271 -1.66 22.43 1.11
CA LEU A 271 -0.36 22.74 0.53
C LEU A 271 0.42 21.45 0.30
N THR A 272 0.79 21.19 -0.95
CA THR A 272 1.58 20.03 -1.37
C THR A 272 2.81 20.47 -2.13
N ILE A 273 3.99 20.08 -1.64
CA ILE A 273 5.28 20.38 -2.25
C ILE A 273 6.07 19.08 -2.36
N THR A 274 6.38 18.63 -3.58
CA THR A 274 6.99 17.31 -3.83
C THR A 274 8.12 17.38 -4.84
N ASP A 275 9.32 16.95 -4.46
CA ASP A 275 10.53 16.91 -5.29
C ASP A 275 10.86 18.30 -5.88
N LEU A 276 11.03 19.31 -5.01
CA LEU A 276 11.57 20.63 -5.36
C LEU A 276 12.96 20.79 -4.74
N PRO A 277 14.01 20.16 -5.30
CA PRO A 277 15.32 20.05 -4.66
C PRO A 277 15.98 21.40 -4.37
N ASN A 278 15.78 22.42 -5.21
CA ASN A 278 16.37 23.75 -5.04
C ASN A 278 15.52 24.73 -4.21
N LEU A 279 14.36 24.30 -3.69
CA LEU A 279 13.51 25.19 -2.92
C LEU A 279 14.19 25.58 -1.61
N MET A 280 14.42 26.88 -1.44
CA MET A 280 15.09 27.44 -0.27
C MET A 280 14.12 28.00 0.77
N SER A 281 13.03 28.62 0.33
CA SER A 281 12.03 29.24 1.23
C SER A 281 10.69 29.45 0.51
N LEU A 282 9.61 29.69 1.26
CA LEU A 282 8.34 30.10 0.66
C LEU A 282 8.38 31.51 0.08
N SER A 283 9.12 32.43 0.70
CA SER A 283 9.22 33.82 0.24
C SER A 283 10.60 34.44 0.48
N HIS A 284 11.12 35.20 -0.51
CA HIS A 284 12.44 35.83 -0.44
C HIS A 284 12.50 37.19 -1.17
N LYS A 285 13.46 38.04 -0.79
CA LYS A 285 13.77 39.31 -1.47
C LYS A 285 14.83 39.10 -2.54
N THR A 286 14.54 39.51 -3.77
CA THR A 286 15.47 39.39 -4.89
C THR A 286 15.95 40.79 -5.32
N ASN A 287 17.25 40.92 -5.58
CA ASN A 287 17.85 42.17 -6.06
C ASN A 287 17.69 42.35 -7.59
N SER A 288 17.27 41.29 -8.30
CA SER A 288 17.04 41.27 -9.74
C SER A 288 16.11 40.10 -10.08
N PHE A 289 15.10 40.35 -10.93
CA PHE A 289 14.22 39.31 -11.48
C PHE A 289 14.73 38.76 -12.83
N ILE A 290 15.81 39.34 -13.38
CA ILE A 290 16.19 39.19 -14.80
C ILE A 290 17.62 38.59 -14.97
N SER A 291 18.43 38.48 -13.91
CA SER A 291 19.81 37.99 -14.04
C SER A 291 19.93 36.48 -13.85
N ASP A 292 20.79 35.84 -14.66
CA ASP A 292 21.22 34.43 -14.53
C ASP A 292 22.08 34.15 -13.28
N SER A 293 22.43 35.18 -12.51
CA SER A 293 23.05 34.99 -11.20
C SER A 293 22.03 34.40 -10.23
N SER A 294 22.37 33.25 -9.63
CA SER A 294 21.60 32.62 -8.55
C SER A 294 21.18 33.67 -7.52
N LEU A 295 19.94 33.56 -7.01
CA LEU A 295 19.51 34.43 -5.92
C LEU A 295 20.51 34.20 -4.78
N HIS A 296 21.33 35.22 -4.47
CA HIS A 296 22.36 35.15 -3.44
C HIS A 296 21.66 35.18 -2.07
N VAL A 297 21.11 34.03 -1.67
CA VAL A 297 20.49 33.83 -0.38
C VAL A 297 21.59 33.52 0.63
N GLN A 298 21.78 34.39 1.62
CA GLN A 298 22.58 34.06 2.80
C GLN A 298 21.95 32.86 3.52
N ALA A 299 22.78 31.88 3.85
CA ALA A 299 22.38 30.57 4.34
C ALA A 299 21.43 30.61 5.56
N HIS A 300 20.43 29.70 5.53
CA HIS A 300 19.62 29.21 6.65
C HIS A 300 18.38 30.01 7.09
N GLU A 301 17.44 30.30 6.17
CA GLU A 301 16.03 30.52 6.55
C GLU A 301 15.23 29.18 6.45
N PRO A 302 14.30 28.90 7.39
CA PRO A 302 13.38 27.75 7.35
C PRO A 302 12.27 27.95 6.31
N LEU A 303 11.66 26.85 5.84
CA LEU A 303 10.63 26.89 4.80
C LEU A 303 9.45 27.80 5.19
N PHE A 304 8.94 27.61 6.41
CA PHE A 304 7.87 28.42 6.99
C PHE A 304 8.44 29.48 7.93
N ASN A 305 8.25 30.75 7.57
CA ASN A 305 8.68 31.93 8.32
C ASN A 305 7.49 32.89 8.56
N ARG A 306 7.67 33.93 9.39
CA ARG A 306 6.59 34.88 9.74
C ARG A 306 6.11 35.76 8.57
N LYS A 307 6.73 35.63 7.39
CA LYS A 307 6.38 36.44 6.21
C LYS A 307 5.14 35.89 5.50
N VAL A 308 4.80 34.60 5.73
CA VAL A 308 3.68 33.92 5.08
C VAL A 308 2.87 33.14 6.12
N VAL A 309 1.56 33.40 6.17
CA VAL A 309 0.67 32.84 7.20
C VAL A 309 -0.53 32.10 6.60
N PHE A 310 -0.87 30.97 7.21
CA PHE A 310 -1.86 30.00 6.73
C PHE A 310 -2.93 29.68 7.78
N PRO A 311 -3.86 30.62 8.10
CA PRO A 311 -4.72 30.50 9.28
C PRO A 311 -5.68 29.29 9.29
N VAL A 312 -5.98 28.71 8.12
CA VAL A 312 -6.97 27.63 7.96
C VAL A 312 -6.39 26.36 7.32
N LEU A 313 -5.07 26.21 7.26
CA LEU A 313 -4.44 25.05 6.63
C LEU A 313 -4.79 23.77 7.38
N GLU A 314 -5.37 22.81 6.67
CA GLU A 314 -5.76 21.50 7.21
C GLU A 314 -4.82 20.37 6.75
N SER A 315 -4.17 20.51 5.59
CA SER A 315 -3.29 19.48 5.05
C SER A 315 -1.97 20.05 4.53
N LEU A 316 -0.87 19.47 5.01
CA LEU A 316 0.48 19.79 4.60
C LEU A 316 1.25 18.53 4.22
N HIS A 317 1.72 18.45 2.97
CA HIS A 317 2.59 17.40 2.47
C HIS A 317 3.87 17.98 1.88
N LEU A 318 5.02 17.52 2.39
CA LEU A 318 6.36 17.90 2.00
C LEU A 318 7.14 16.65 1.61
N GLU A 319 7.67 16.61 0.40
CA GLU A 319 8.39 15.43 -0.10
C GLU A 319 9.63 15.83 -0.91
N GLY A 320 10.77 15.18 -0.68
CA GLY A 320 11.98 15.36 -1.51
C GLY A 320 12.59 16.78 -1.47
N LEU A 321 12.58 17.42 -0.29
CA LEU A 321 13.06 18.79 -0.09
C LEU A 321 14.43 18.82 0.60
N ASP A 322 15.47 18.44 -0.14
CA ASP A 322 16.78 18.14 0.44
C ASP A 322 17.59 19.37 0.84
N ASN A 323 17.33 20.57 0.32
CA ASN A 323 18.09 21.75 0.75
C ASN A 323 17.70 22.28 2.15
N MET A 324 16.66 21.71 2.77
CA MET A 324 16.11 22.20 4.04
C MET A 324 16.72 21.48 5.25
N LYS A 325 17.10 22.24 6.28
CA LYS A 325 17.57 21.71 7.58
C LYS A 325 16.51 21.75 8.69
N GLU A 326 15.63 22.74 8.65
CA GLU A 326 14.53 22.98 9.60
C GLU A 326 13.27 23.30 8.78
N THR A 327 12.10 22.76 9.16
CA THR A 327 10.85 23.06 8.42
C THR A 327 10.16 24.32 8.92
N TRP A 328 10.12 24.53 10.24
CA TRP A 328 9.50 25.70 10.88
C TRP A 328 10.53 26.62 11.54
N HIS A 329 10.29 27.92 11.46
CA HIS A 329 11.09 28.94 12.14
C HIS A 329 10.96 28.88 13.65
N ARG A 330 12.09 29.11 14.35
CA ARG A 330 12.26 29.21 15.82
C ARG A 330 11.44 30.30 16.52
N GLN A 331 10.49 30.94 15.85
CA GLN A 331 9.62 31.97 16.43
C GLN A 331 8.20 31.90 15.86
N LEU A 332 7.91 30.94 14.98
CA LEU A 332 6.53 30.69 14.56
C LEU A 332 5.84 29.95 15.70
N LEU A 333 4.77 30.52 16.24
CA LEU A 333 3.88 29.76 17.10
C LEU A 333 2.99 28.91 16.18
N PRO A 334 2.89 27.58 16.39
CA PRO A 334 1.93 26.75 15.67
C PRO A 334 0.48 27.30 15.70
N ALA A 335 0.16 28.09 16.73
CA ALA A 335 -1.11 28.79 16.91
C ALA A 335 -1.49 29.79 15.80
N GLU A 336 -0.53 30.30 15.01
CA GLU A 336 -0.82 31.33 13.99
C GLU A 336 -1.13 30.75 12.60
N SER A 337 -0.50 29.63 12.20
CA SER A 337 -0.61 29.07 10.83
C SER A 337 -0.91 27.57 10.75
N PHE A 338 -0.84 26.82 11.86
CA PHE A 338 -0.98 25.36 11.81
C PHE A 338 -1.98 24.83 12.85
N TYR A 339 -2.71 25.72 13.53
CA TYR A 339 -3.72 25.35 14.52
C TYR A 339 -4.84 24.48 13.94
N CYS A 340 -5.17 24.66 12.66
CA CYS A 340 -6.19 23.88 11.96
C CYS A 340 -5.65 22.59 11.30
N LEU A 341 -4.35 22.31 11.40
CA LEU A 341 -3.71 21.22 10.67
C LEU A 341 -4.24 19.87 11.15
N ARG A 342 -4.79 19.08 10.22
CA ARG A 342 -5.30 17.71 10.45
C ARG A 342 -4.33 16.65 9.95
N THR A 343 -3.64 16.92 8.84
CA THR A 343 -2.68 15.98 8.24
C THR A 343 -1.34 16.64 8.01
N LEU A 344 -0.28 16.00 8.50
CA LEU A 344 1.10 16.39 8.27
C LEU A 344 1.91 15.20 7.73
N SER A 345 2.53 15.38 6.58
CA SER A 345 3.35 14.36 5.94
C SER A 345 4.68 14.95 5.48
N ILE A 346 5.79 14.38 5.96
CA ILE A 346 7.16 14.77 5.59
C ILE A 346 7.91 13.51 5.15
N VAL A 347 8.31 13.49 3.87
CA VAL A 347 8.77 12.28 3.19
C VAL A 347 10.05 12.54 2.40
N ARG A 348 11.04 11.65 2.46
CA ARG A 348 12.28 11.70 1.65
C ARG A 348 13.06 13.03 1.72
N CYS A 349 12.95 13.81 2.80
CA CYS A 349 13.70 15.06 2.98
C CYS A 349 15.00 14.77 3.74
N GLN A 350 16.12 14.65 3.03
CA GLN A 350 17.35 14.05 3.56
C GLN A 350 18.04 14.90 4.64
N ASN A 351 17.99 16.23 4.55
CA ASN A 351 18.77 17.12 5.42
C ASN A 351 18.00 17.68 6.62
N ILE A 352 16.72 17.31 6.80
CA ILE A 352 15.93 17.72 7.96
C ILE A 352 16.52 17.04 9.20
N ILE A 353 17.06 17.86 10.11
CA ILE A 353 17.60 17.39 11.40
C ILE A 353 16.52 17.46 12.47
N ASN A 354 15.73 18.54 12.45
CA ASN A 354 14.59 18.75 13.34
C ASN A 354 13.40 19.26 12.54
N VAL A 355 12.20 18.82 12.91
CA VAL A 355 10.99 19.31 12.24
C VAL A 355 10.75 20.77 12.66
N GLU A 356 10.79 21.08 13.96
CA GLU A 356 10.75 22.45 14.48
C GLU A 356 12.08 22.88 15.13
N GLY A 357 12.53 24.12 14.86
CA GLY A 357 13.74 24.66 15.48
C GLY A 357 13.51 25.12 16.93
N ALA A 358 14.44 24.82 17.84
CA ALA A 358 14.38 25.28 19.23
C ALA A 358 14.41 26.83 19.33
N ALA A 359 13.28 27.40 19.75
CA ALA A 359 13.17 28.79 20.18
C ALA A 359 13.55 28.94 21.65
N ALA A 360 14.24 30.02 22.02
CA ALA A 360 14.45 30.35 23.44
C ALA A 360 13.15 30.73 24.19
N GLN A 361 12.02 30.93 23.47
CA GLN A 361 10.77 31.46 24.00
C GLN A 361 9.53 30.58 23.73
N VAL A 362 9.63 29.50 22.93
CA VAL A 362 8.52 28.56 22.71
C VAL A 362 8.57 27.50 23.80
N HIS A 363 7.55 27.48 24.66
CA HIS A 363 7.47 26.53 25.75
C HIS A 363 6.93 25.16 25.28
N GLU A 364 6.02 25.11 24.31
CA GLU A 364 5.35 23.89 23.82
C GLU A 364 4.93 24.01 22.33
N ILE A 365 4.95 22.90 21.60
CA ILE A 365 4.33 22.74 20.28
C ILE A 365 2.94 22.15 20.47
N VAL A 366 1.91 22.86 20.01
CA VAL A 366 0.52 22.39 20.10
C VAL A 366 -0.09 22.34 18.71
N LEU A 367 -0.41 21.13 18.23
CA LEU A 367 -1.21 20.88 17.02
C LEU A 367 -2.50 20.14 17.43
N PRO A 368 -3.52 20.85 17.93
CA PRO A 368 -4.63 20.25 18.66
C PRO A 368 -5.64 19.55 17.75
N LYS A 369 -5.60 19.80 16.43
CA LYS A 369 -6.46 19.15 15.43
C LYS A 369 -5.73 18.10 14.59
N LEU A 370 -4.44 17.84 14.85
CA LEU A 370 -3.67 16.90 14.06
C LEU A 370 -4.18 15.47 14.28
N GLU A 371 -4.74 14.87 13.23
CA GLU A 371 -5.33 13.54 13.22
C GLU A 371 -4.34 12.50 12.67
N SER A 372 -3.50 12.89 11.71
CA SER A 372 -2.53 12.00 11.06
C SER A 372 -1.16 12.64 10.89
N LEU A 373 -0.12 11.92 11.31
CA LEU A 373 1.29 12.29 11.16
C LEU A 373 2.05 11.19 10.44
N THR A 374 2.76 11.55 9.37
CA THR A 374 3.66 10.65 8.62
C THR A 374 5.06 11.26 8.52
N LEU A 375 6.05 10.54 9.02
CA LEU A 375 7.47 10.87 8.89
C LEU A 375 8.17 9.69 8.21
N ALA A 376 8.65 9.87 6.98
CA ALA A 376 9.17 8.76 6.19
C ALA A 376 10.49 9.10 5.47
N ASN A 377 11.49 8.21 5.57
CA ASN A 377 12.78 8.31 4.92
C ASN A 377 13.50 9.63 5.22
N LEU A 378 13.65 9.94 6.51
CA LEU A 378 14.30 11.14 7.03
C LEU A 378 15.55 10.69 7.82
N PRO A 379 16.66 10.33 7.15
CA PRO A 379 17.78 9.65 7.82
C PRO A 379 18.50 10.53 8.83
N ASN A 380 18.50 11.86 8.65
CA ASN A 380 19.16 12.80 9.56
C ASN A 380 18.26 13.31 10.68
N LEU A 381 16.98 12.92 10.71
CA LEU A 381 16.04 13.38 11.73
C LEU A 381 16.45 12.83 13.10
N MET A 382 16.72 13.73 14.03
CA MET A 382 17.06 13.39 15.42
C MET A 382 15.84 13.54 16.33
N SER A 383 15.09 14.64 16.17
CA SER A 383 13.95 14.96 17.03
C SER A 383 12.86 15.72 16.26
N PHE A 384 11.61 15.59 16.68
CA PHE A 384 10.52 16.44 16.22
C PHE A 384 10.70 17.87 16.76
N PHE A 385 11.15 17.99 18.01
CA PHE A 385 11.38 19.24 18.71
C PHE A 385 12.59 19.13 19.66
N PRO A 386 13.71 19.83 19.40
CA PRO A 386 14.92 19.70 20.21
C PRO A 386 14.84 20.51 21.52
N ARG A 387 15.45 20.01 22.60
CA ARG A 387 15.75 20.80 23.82
C ARG A 387 16.79 21.88 23.48
N THR A 388 16.53 23.12 23.90
CA THR A 388 17.35 24.30 23.59
C THR A 388 18.86 24.09 23.83
N ASN A 389 19.68 24.41 22.81
CA ASN A 389 21.14 24.58 22.80
C ASN A 389 22.00 23.49 23.46
N SER A 390 22.32 22.42 22.73
CA SER A 390 23.64 21.77 22.82
C SER A 390 24.54 22.23 21.66
N SER A 391 24.93 23.51 21.67
CA SER A 391 26.06 23.99 20.87
C SER A 391 27.40 23.84 21.60
N ALA A 392 27.45 23.07 22.69
CA ALA A 392 28.69 22.63 23.30
C ALA A 392 28.90 21.15 22.94
N PRO A 393 30.05 20.75 22.36
CA PRO A 393 30.42 19.35 22.35
C PRO A 393 30.58 18.94 23.81
N SER A 394 29.73 18.02 24.29
CA SER A 394 29.90 17.44 25.62
C SER A 394 31.28 16.79 25.66
N SER A 395 32.19 17.41 26.40
CA SER A 395 33.45 16.80 26.81
C SER A 395 33.16 15.74 27.87
N SER A 396 32.57 14.63 27.44
CA SER A 396 32.50 13.39 28.17
C SER A 396 32.78 12.27 27.17
N LEU A 397 33.90 11.60 27.36
CA LEU A 397 34.42 10.51 26.51
C LEU A 397 33.52 9.25 26.46
N HIS A 398 32.32 9.30 27.05
CA HIS A 398 31.19 8.42 26.83
C HIS A 398 29.90 9.21 27.06
N GLY A 399 28.98 9.25 26.09
CA GLY A 399 27.63 9.81 26.28
C GLY A 399 27.22 10.84 25.23
N VAL A 400 26.62 10.38 24.13
CA VAL A 400 25.67 11.16 23.33
C VAL A 400 24.41 11.31 24.20
N SER A 401 23.91 12.53 24.41
CA SER A 401 22.61 12.70 25.06
C SER A 401 21.51 12.21 24.11
N HIS A 402 20.93 11.04 24.39
CA HIS A 402 19.84 10.49 23.58
C HIS A 402 18.56 11.33 23.81
N GLU A 403 18.04 11.95 22.74
CA GLU A 403 16.77 12.70 22.76
C GLU A 403 15.69 11.90 22.02
N PRO A 404 14.50 11.69 22.62
CA PRO A 404 13.41 10.99 21.96
C PRO A 404 12.79 11.83 20.84
N LEU A 405 12.24 11.17 19.81
CA LEU A 405 11.59 11.82 18.68
C LEU A 405 10.52 12.82 19.13
N PHE A 406 9.63 12.40 20.03
CA PHE A 406 8.70 13.29 20.71
C PHE A 406 9.20 13.54 22.12
N ASN A 407 9.31 14.81 22.52
CA ASN A 407 9.67 15.21 23.87
C ASN A 407 8.46 15.79 24.63
N GLY A 408 8.61 16.02 25.94
CA GLY A 408 7.54 16.51 26.85
C GLY A 408 6.83 17.80 26.46
N LYS A 409 7.25 18.48 25.40
CA LYS A 409 6.71 19.74 24.92
C LYS A 409 5.88 19.60 23.66
N VAL A 410 5.72 18.39 23.11
CA VAL A 410 4.91 18.13 21.91
C VAL A 410 3.52 17.65 22.30
N ILE A 411 2.49 18.38 21.91
CA ILE A 411 1.09 18.12 22.27
C ILE A 411 0.24 17.87 21.03
N PHE A 412 -0.15 16.61 20.83
CA PHE A 412 -1.06 16.15 19.76
C PHE A 412 -2.28 15.42 20.37
N SER A 413 -3.29 16.20 20.77
CA SER A 413 -4.48 15.68 21.48
C SER A 413 -5.53 15.02 20.58
N ALA A 414 -5.47 15.25 19.26
CA ALA A 414 -6.38 14.66 18.28
C ALA A 414 -5.77 13.50 17.47
N LEU A 415 -4.51 13.13 17.70
CA LEU A 415 -3.79 12.22 16.81
C LEU A 415 -4.37 10.80 16.87
N GLU A 416 -4.89 10.33 15.74
CA GLU A 416 -5.45 8.98 15.58
C GLU A 416 -4.47 8.05 14.86
N SER A 417 -3.57 8.60 14.04
CA SER A 417 -2.68 7.80 13.20
C SER A 417 -1.25 8.34 13.11
N LEU A 418 -0.29 7.47 13.41
CA LEU A 418 1.15 7.77 13.38
C LEU A 418 1.90 6.75 12.52
N HIS A 419 2.59 7.25 11.49
CA HIS A 419 3.39 6.45 10.57
C HIS A 419 4.85 6.92 10.59
N LEU A 420 5.75 6.05 11.02
CA LEU A 420 7.18 6.31 11.08
C LEU A 420 7.91 5.31 10.17
N ARG A 421 8.67 5.81 9.20
CA ARG A 421 9.42 4.94 8.27
C ARG A 421 10.83 5.44 8.04
N GLY A 422 11.85 4.58 8.06
CA GLY A 422 13.19 4.98 7.63
C GLY A 422 13.80 6.13 8.44
N LEU A 423 13.56 6.16 9.75
CA LEU A 423 14.10 7.17 10.67
C LEU A 423 15.36 6.63 11.36
N ASP A 424 16.44 6.49 10.59
CA ASP A 424 17.61 5.73 11.02
C ASP A 424 18.36 6.36 12.20
N ASN A 425 18.31 7.67 12.41
CA ASN A 425 18.96 8.30 13.59
C ASN A 425 18.09 8.35 14.86
N VAL A 426 16.83 7.91 14.78
CA VAL A 426 15.92 7.89 15.93
C VAL A 426 16.10 6.59 16.71
N GLU A 427 16.54 6.70 17.96
CA GLU A 427 16.74 5.56 18.86
C GLU A 427 15.55 5.32 19.82
N GLU A 428 14.83 6.38 20.16
CA GLU A 428 13.65 6.38 21.02
C GLU A 428 12.53 7.25 20.42
N ILE A 429 11.28 6.78 20.44
CA ILE A 429 10.15 7.57 19.91
C ILE A 429 9.56 8.49 20.98
N TRP A 430 9.46 8.02 22.23
CA TRP A 430 8.69 8.66 23.28
C TRP A 430 9.58 9.03 24.46
N HIS A 431 9.42 10.23 25.00
CA HIS A 431 10.04 10.60 26.27
C HIS A 431 9.46 9.81 27.45
N GLN A 432 10.31 9.45 28.42
CA GLN A 432 9.90 8.66 29.60
C GLN A 432 8.78 9.33 30.42
N ASN A 433 8.71 10.66 30.45
CA ASN A 433 7.64 11.43 31.12
C ASN A 433 6.50 11.88 30.18
N LEU A 434 6.55 11.58 28.87
CA LEU A 434 5.56 12.05 27.88
C LEU A 434 4.23 11.31 27.92
N LEU A 435 4.12 10.25 28.71
CA LEU A 435 2.86 9.55 28.96
C LEU A 435 1.94 10.36 29.89
N CYS A 436 1.96 11.69 29.78
CA CYS A 436 0.92 12.54 30.34
C CYS A 436 -0.29 12.48 29.41
N VAL A 437 -1.30 11.72 29.83
CA VAL A 437 -2.76 11.61 29.54
C VAL A 437 -3.40 12.43 28.40
N GLU A 438 -2.86 13.57 27.99
CA GLU A 438 -3.46 14.48 27.00
C GLU A 438 -2.93 14.31 25.57
N SER A 439 -1.69 13.83 25.40
CA SER A 439 -1.05 13.69 24.07
C SER A 439 -1.07 12.24 23.62
N PHE A 440 -1.44 11.97 22.36
CA PHE A 440 -1.54 10.62 21.76
C PHE A 440 -2.62 9.69 22.35
N ASN A 441 -3.47 10.15 23.27
CA ASN A 441 -4.51 9.31 23.87
C ASN A 441 -5.58 8.84 22.87
N ARG A 442 -5.72 9.49 21.71
CA ARG A 442 -6.63 9.07 20.63
C ARG A 442 -5.98 8.15 19.61
N LEU A 443 -4.71 7.79 19.78
CA LEU A 443 -3.96 7.02 18.79
C LEU A 443 -4.60 5.64 18.62
N ARG A 444 -5.02 5.34 17.39
CA ARG A 444 -5.62 4.07 16.98
C ARG A 444 -4.66 3.26 16.13
N ASN A 445 -3.88 3.93 15.28
CA ASN A 445 -3.07 3.29 14.26
C ASN A 445 -1.61 3.70 14.44
N LEU A 446 -0.75 2.73 14.76
CA LEU A 446 0.70 2.94 14.85
C LEU A 446 1.42 2.00 13.89
N SER A 447 2.12 2.58 12.92
CA SER A 447 2.93 1.84 11.95
C SER A 447 4.38 2.34 12.00
N ILE A 448 5.31 1.43 12.29
CA ILE A 448 6.75 1.70 12.33
C ILE A 448 7.45 0.74 11.37
N CYS A 449 8.23 1.25 10.42
CA CYS A 449 8.85 0.42 9.39
C CYS A 449 10.29 0.86 9.08
N ASN A 450 11.24 -0.06 9.01
CA ASN A 450 12.60 0.22 8.54
C ASN A 450 13.33 1.33 9.34
N CYS A 451 13.07 1.47 10.65
CA CYS A 451 13.84 2.35 11.53
C CYS A 451 14.98 1.55 12.16
N LYS A 452 16.20 1.70 11.66
CA LYS A 452 17.29 0.75 11.95
C LYS A 452 17.90 0.84 13.34
N ASN A 453 18.01 2.04 13.91
CA ASN A 453 18.64 2.25 15.23
C ASN A 453 17.63 2.34 16.37
N LEU A 454 16.33 2.19 16.08
CA LEU A 454 15.29 2.18 17.11
C LEU A 454 15.49 0.97 18.06
N ILE A 455 15.63 1.24 19.36
CA ILE A 455 15.95 0.21 20.37
C ILE A 455 14.68 -0.34 21.02
N THR A 456 13.73 0.54 21.33
CA THR A 456 12.43 0.21 21.92
C THR A 456 11.31 0.92 21.16
N ILE A 457 10.12 0.33 21.16
CA ILE A 457 8.93 0.95 20.57
C ILE A 457 8.19 1.79 21.61
N PHE A 458 8.13 1.31 22.85
CA PHE A 458 7.40 1.96 23.93
C PHE A 458 8.24 2.08 25.21
N PRO A 459 8.01 3.14 26.01
CA PRO A 459 8.60 3.27 27.34
C PRO A 459 7.99 2.25 28.32
N SER A 460 8.47 2.25 29.57
CA SER A 460 8.14 1.21 30.56
C SER A 460 6.68 1.11 31.01
N ASN A 461 5.85 2.11 30.73
CA ASN A 461 4.42 2.10 31.08
C ASN A 461 3.54 2.65 29.96
N PRO A 462 3.35 1.92 28.85
CA PRO A 462 2.60 2.43 27.71
C PRO A 462 1.07 2.38 27.92
N GLY A 463 0.62 2.16 29.16
CA GLY A 463 -0.74 1.77 29.53
C GLY A 463 -1.85 2.58 28.86
N GLU A 464 -1.73 3.91 28.81
CA GLU A 464 -2.74 4.78 28.22
C GLU A 464 -2.66 4.83 26.69
N LEU A 465 -1.45 4.71 26.12
CA LEU A 465 -1.23 4.74 24.68
C LEU A 465 -1.76 3.45 24.03
N LEU A 466 -1.55 2.28 24.67
CA LEU A 466 -2.05 1.00 24.15
C LEU A 466 -3.57 0.81 24.32
N GLN A 467 -4.24 1.57 25.20
CA GLN A 467 -5.68 1.42 25.46
C GLN A 467 -6.56 1.71 24.25
N ASN A 468 -6.13 2.63 23.38
CA ASN A 468 -6.91 3.06 22.21
C ASN A 468 -6.38 2.52 20.88
N LEU A 469 -5.20 1.89 20.87
CA LEU A 469 -4.67 1.26 19.67
C LEU A 469 -5.56 0.12 19.19
N VAL A 470 -5.86 0.16 17.90
CA VAL A 470 -6.63 -0.84 17.14
C VAL A 470 -5.68 -1.59 16.20
N ASP A 471 -4.79 -0.85 15.54
CA ASP A 471 -3.85 -1.35 14.55
C ASP A 471 -2.41 -1.04 14.98
N PHE A 472 -1.62 -2.09 15.18
CA PHE A 472 -0.21 -1.99 15.55
C PHE A 472 0.66 -2.82 14.61
N SER A 473 1.60 -2.16 13.93
CA SER A 473 2.55 -2.80 13.02
C SER A 473 3.96 -2.28 13.21
N VAL A 474 4.92 -3.19 13.40
CA VAL A 474 6.36 -2.89 13.41
C VAL A 474 7.08 -3.84 12.46
N SER A 475 7.75 -3.31 11.44
CA SER A 475 8.50 -4.12 10.50
C SER A 475 9.93 -3.61 10.22
N ASP A 476 10.85 -4.53 9.96
CA ASP A 476 12.20 -4.25 9.44
C ASP A 476 13.04 -3.31 10.35
N CYS A 477 12.78 -3.32 11.66
CA CYS A 477 13.52 -2.56 12.66
C CYS A 477 14.61 -3.43 13.32
N ASN A 478 15.83 -3.34 12.80
CA ASN A 478 16.92 -4.27 13.12
C ASN A 478 17.46 -4.19 14.56
N SER A 479 17.34 -3.04 15.22
CA SER A 479 17.87 -2.82 16.58
C SER A 479 16.86 -3.06 17.70
N VAL A 480 15.57 -3.26 17.37
CA VAL A 480 14.53 -3.44 18.38
C VAL A 480 14.76 -4.75 19.12
N GLU A 481 15.10 -4.65 20.40
CA GLU A 481 15.29 -5.82 21.27
C GLU A 481 14.03 -6.16 22.06
N GLU A 482 13.27 -5.14 22.42
CA GLU A 482 12.04 -5.25 23.20
C GLU A 482 11.01 -4.27 22.66
N ILE A 483 9.73 -4.66 22.68
CA ILE A 483 8.66 -3.72 22.28
C ILE A 483 8.35 -2.71 23.41
N CYS A 484 8.56 -3.07 24.68
CA CYS A 484 8.43 -2.15 25.82
C CYS A 484 9.59 -2.32 26.80
N GLU A 485 10.14 -1.21 27.29
CA GLU A 485 11.16 -1.19 28.34
C GLU A 485 10.59 -1.69 29.69
N GLY A 486 11.44 -2.12 30.63
CA GLY A 486 11.05 -2.29 32.04
C GLY A 486 11.01 -3.73 32.60
N HIS A 487 11.24 -3.84 33.91
CA HIS A 487 11.41 -5.11 34.66
C HIS A 487 10.22 -5.44 35.59
N GLU A 488 9.27 -4.52 35.77
CA GLU A 488 8.10 -4.70 36.62
C GLU A 488 6.84 -4.45 35.80
N ALA A 489 6.05 -5.51 35.61
CA ALA A 489 4.84 -5.47 34.82
C ALA A 489 3.78 -4.61 35.53
N THR A 490 3.63 -3.36 35.11
CA THR A 490 2.33 -2.71 35.24
C THR A 490 1.35 -3.45 34.31
N SER A 491 0.18 -3.80 34.83
CA SER A 491 -0.83 -4.57 34.11
C SER A 491 -1.42 -3.75 32.96
N VAL A 492 -0.77 -3.74 31.79
CA VAL A 492 -1.29 -3.03 30.62
C VAL A 492 -2.24 -3.94 29.85
N ALA A 493 -3.55 -3.80 30.07
CA ALA A 493 -4.53 -4.46 29.23
C ALA A 493 -4.42 -3.96 27.78
N LEU A 494 -4.68 -4.83 26.81
CA LEU A 494 -4.81 -4.49 25.38
C LEU A 494 -6.27 -4.53 24.94
N PRO A 495 -7.16 -3.73 25.55
CA PRO A 495 -8.59 -3.95 25.38
C PRO A 495 -9.06 -3.68 23.96
N ARG A 496 -8.31 -3.00 23.07
CA ARG A 496 -8.81 -2.59 21.74
C ARG A 496 -8.01 -3.08 20.54
N ILE A 497 -6.83 -3.64 20.73
CA ILE A 497 -5.99 -4.09 19.60
C ILE A 497 -6.75 -5.18 18.83
N MET A 498 -7.01 -4.94 17.55
CA MET A 498 -7.64 -5.89 16.64
C MET A 498 -6.60 -6.53 15.72
N ASN A 499 -5.61 -5.75 15.27
CA ASN A 499 -4.58 -6.18 14.34
C ASN A 499 -3.19 -5.94 14.93
N PHE A 500 -2.41 -7.02 15.04
CA PHE A 500 -1.07 -7.00 15.58
C PHE A 500 -0.08 -7.63 14.60
N GLN A 501 0.89 -6.84 14.13
CA GLN A 501 1.89 -7.30 13.18
C GLN A 501 3.31 -6.96 13.62
N LEU A 502 4.17 -7.96 13.68
CA LEU A 502 5.61 -7.83 13.85
C LEU A 502 6.32 -8.54 12.69
N GLY A 503 7.31 -7.90 12.06
CA GLY A 503 7.99 -8.47 10.89
C GLY A 503 9.45 -8.07 10.82
N GLY A 504 10.37 -9.00 10.50
CA GLY A 504 11.77 -8.64 10.25
C GLY A 504 12.45 -7.95 11.45
N LEU A 505 12.29 -8.50 12.66
CA LEU A 505 12.87 -7.98 13.89
C LEU A 505 13.92 -8.98 14.43
N PRO A 506 15.12 -9.04 13.83
CA PRO A 506 16.10 -10.10 14.09
C PRO A 506 16.73 -10.08 15.50
N ARG A 507 16.58 -8.97 16.24
CA ARG A 507 17.04 -8.83 17.63
C ARG A 507 15.94 -8.89 18.67
N LEU A 508 14.67 -8.99 18.25
CA LEU A 508 13.54 -8.98 19.17
C LEU A 508 13.58 -10.20 20.08
N LYS A 509 13.81 -9.98 21.38
CA LYS A 509 13.84 -11.02 22.42
C LYS A 509 12.49 -11.14 23.11
N ALA A 510 11.81 -10.03 23.36
CA ALA A 510 10.58 -10.01 24.15
C ALA A 510 9.52 -9.04 23.60
N ILE A 511 8.27 -9.48 23.68
CA ILE A 511 7.05 -8.66 23.55
C ILE A 511 6.58 -8.35 24.97
N TRP A 512 5.88 -7.23 25.18
CA TRP A 512 5.50 -6.79 26.53
C TRP A 512 4.68 -7.82 27.34
N TRP A 513 3.97 -8.75 26.69
CA TRP A 513 3.24 -9.83 27.35
C TRP A 513 3.99 -11.13 27.59
N ASN A 514 5.14 -11.35 26.92
CA ASN A 514 5.92 -12.59 27.08
C ASN A 514 7.11 -12.43 28.05
N LYS A 515 7.21 -11.27 28.73
CA LYS A 515 8.26 -10.95 29.70
C LYS A 515 7.98 -11.53 31.10
N VAL A 516 6.73 -11.50 31.54
CA VAL A 516 6.25 -12.02 32.84
C VAL A 516 4.89 -12.71 32.63
N CYS A 517 4.61 -13.80 33.36
CA CYS A 517 3.28 -14.43 33.38
C CYS A 517 2.25 -13.44 33.95
N ASN A 518 1.67 -12.59 33.10
CA ASN A 518 0.69 -11.60 33.52
C ASN A 518 -0.71 -12.23 33.50
N GLU A 519 -1.30 -12.40 34.67
CA GLU A 519 -2.69 -12.85 34.83
C GLU A 519 -3.72 -11.77 34.44
N PHE A 520 -3.27 -10.59 34.02
CA PHE A 520 -4.10 -9.37 33.84
C PHE A 520 -4.15 -8.84 32.39
N LEU A 521 -3.66 -9.59 31.41
CA LEU A 521 -3.68 -9.16 30.01
C LEU A 521 -4.91 -9.69 29.28
N SER A 522 -5.68 -8.78 28.69
CA SER A 522 -6.84 -9.13 27.86
C SER A 522 -6.52 -8.99 26.38
N PHE A 523 -6.82 -10.04 25.61
CA PHE A 523 -6.77 -10.12 24.14
C PHE A 523 -8.17 -10.20 23.49
N GLN A 524 -9.22 -9.78 24.20
CA GLN A 524 -10.63 -10.03 23.83
C GLN A 524 -11.07 -9.51 22.46
N ASN A 525 -10.36 -8.52 21.91
CA ASN A 525 -10.67 -7.92 20.61
C ASN A 525 -9.65 -8.27 19.52
N LEU A 526 -8.60 -9.04 19.84
CA LEU A 526 -7.58 -9.42 18.87
C LEU A 526 -8.20 -10.33 17.81
N ARG A 527 -8.11 -9.93 16.54
CA ARG A 527 -8.62 -10.68 15.38
C ARG A 527 -7.50 -11.24 14.53
N ASN A 528 -6.46 -10.45 14.30
CA ASN A 528 -5.37 -10.81 13.41
C ASN A 528 -4.03 -10.65 14.12
N MET A 529 -3.24 -11.72 14.13
CA MET A 529 -1.87 -11.70 14.64
C MET A 529 -0.90 -12.30 13.62
N THR A 530 0.08 -11.50 13.21
CA THR A 530 1.15 -11.92 12.30
C THR A 530 2.50 -11.63 12.94
N ILE A 531 3.37 -12.64 13.06
CA ILE A 531 4.75 -12.48 13.52
C ILE A 531 5.68 -13.16 12.51
N GLU A 532 6.53 -12.39 11.85
CA GLU A 532 7.45 -12.87 10.82
C GLU A 532 8.91 -12.50 11.13
N GLY A 533 9.84 -13.44 11.00
CA GLY A 533 11.28 -13.16 11.08
C GLY A 533 11.76 -12.57 12.40
N CYS A 534 11.15 -12.98 13.52
CA CYS A 534 11.46 -12.47 14.86
C CYS A 534 12.12 -13.53 15.75
N LYS A 535 13.18 -13.19 16.50
CA LYS A 535 13.84 -14.12 17.46
C LYS A 535 13.16 -14.15 18.83
N CYS A 536 11.83 -14.18 18.83
CA CYS A 536 11.00 -14.19 20.03
C CYS A 536 11.37 -15.34 20.99
N ARG A 537 11.03 -15.19 22.28
CA ARG A 537 11.14 -16.24 23.31
C ARG A 537 10.53 -17.59 22.87
N GLU A 538 10.83 -18.61 23.67
CA GLU A 538 10.39 -19.99 23.48
C GLU A 538 8.86 -20.18 23.32
N TYR A 539 8.04 -19.24 23.79
CA TYR A 539 6.58 -19.26 23.75
C TYR A 539 6.00 -17.90 23.37
N LEU A 540 4.87 -17.89 22.65
CA LEU A 540 4.16 -16.66 22.27
C LEU A 540 3.15 -16.21 23.33
N PHE A 541 2.31 -17.13 23.79
CA PHE A 541 1.27 -16.86 24.78
C PHE A 541 1.53 -17.59 26.10
N SER A 542 1.18 -16.95 27.21
CA SER A 542 0.98 -17.66 28.46
C SER A 542 -0.32 -18.46 28.41
N PHE A 543 -0.45 -19.47 29.26
CA PHE A 543 -1.70 -20.21 29.39
C PHE A 543 -2.89 -19.32 29.79
N SER A 544 -2.68 -18.34 30.67
CA SER A 544 -3.73 -17.41 31.13
C SER A 544 -4.34 -16.58 30.00
N ALA A 545 -3.55 -16.21 28.99
CA ALA A 545 -3.98 -15.35 27.88
C ALA A 545 -5.02 -16.01 26.96
N LEU A 546 -5.12 -17.35 26.97
CA LEU A 546 -5.98 -18.09 26.06
C LEU A 546 -7.47 -17.83 26.27
N LYS A 547 -7.86 -17.52 27.52
CA LYS A 547 -9.26 -17.21 27.85
C LYS A 547 -9.77 -15.95 27.14
N ASP A 548 -8.85 -15.10 26.67
CA ASP A 548 -9.19 -13.85 26.00
C ASP A 548 -9.05 -13.92 24.48
N LEU A 549 -8.53 -14.99 23.87
CA LEU A 549 -8.35 -15.11 22.41
C LEU A 549 -9.65 -15.47 21.66
N ILE A 550 -10.81 -15.10 22.21
CA ILE A 550 -12.13 -15.49 21.71
C ILE A 550 -12.52 -14.84 20.37
N GLN A 551 -11.90 -13.71 20.00
CA GLN A 551 -12.14 -13.05 18.72
C GLN A 551 -11.05 -13.33 17.68
N LEU A 552 -10.03 -14.14 18.01
CA LEU A 552 -8.92 -14.39 17.12
C LEU A 552 -9.41 -15.15 15.87
N GLN A 553 -9.16 -14.58 14.69
CA GLN A 553 -9.56 -15.11 13.39
C GLN A 553 -8.37 -15.66 12.60
N ASN A 554 -7.23 -14.97 12.65
CA ASN A 554 -6.04 -15.32 11.89
C ASN A 554 -4.80 -15.29 12.79
N LEU A 555 -4.07 -16.40 12.82
CA LEU A 555 -2.77 -16.51 13.50
C LEU A 555 -1.72 -17.00 12.50
N ASN A 556 -0.75 -16.13 12.17
CA ASN A 556 0.33 -16.43 11.24
C ASN A 556 1.69 -16.21 11.91
N LEU A 557 2.47 -17.29 12.03
CA LEU A 557 3.80 -17.26 12.63
C LEU A 557 4.81 -17.81 11.63
N ARG A 558 5.79 -16.99 11.26
CA ARG A 558 6.79 -17.34 10.25
C ARG A 558 8.21 -17.00 10.68
N GLY A 559 9.17 -17.92 10.53
CA GLY A 559 10.59 -17.60 10.71
C GLY A 559 10.96 -17.16 12.13
N CYS A 560 10.31 -17.72 13.16
CA CYS A 560 10.65 -17.51 14.57
C CYS A 560 11.51 -18.66 15.11
N ASP A 561 12.83 -18.52 14.94
CA ASP A 561 13.79 -19.63 15.11
C ASP A 561 13.87 -20.21 16.52
N MET A 562 13.54 -19.44 17.56
CA MET A 562 13.70 -19.85 18.96
C MET A 562 12.42 -20.44 19.58
N MET A 563 11.31 -20.45 18.84
CA MET A 563 10.00 -20.83 19.35
C MET A 563 9.89 -22.35 19.53
N LYS A 564 9.64 -22.83 20.75
CA LYS A 564 9.51 -24.25 21.10
C LYS A 564 8.07 -24.73 21.12
N ALA A 565 7.15 -23.88 21.58
CA ALA A 565 5.71 -24.07 21.47
C ALA A 565 4.99 -22.73 21.32
N ILE A 566 3.75 -22.71 20.82
CA ILE A 566 2.99 -21.46 20.68
C ILE A 566 2.49 -20.98 22.04
N ILE A 567 2.07 -21.93 22.87
CA ILE A 567 1.50 -21.69 24.19
C ILE A 567 2.45 -22.28 25.24
N ALA A 568 2.75 -21.49 26.28
CA ALA A 568 3.55 -21.93 27.42
C ALA A 568 2.84 -23.02 28.22
N THR A 569 3.63 -23.95 28.77
CA THR A 569 3.14 -25.06 29.58
C THR A 569 2.39 -24.58 30.82
N GLU A 570 1.29 -25.24 31.15
CA GLU A 570 0.59 -25.04 32.42
C GLU A 570 1.51 -25.34 33.62
N ARG A 571 1.50 -24.45 34.63
CA ARG A 571 2.07 -24.79 35.93
C ARG A 571 1.09 -25.71 36.63
N ASP A 572 1.49 -26.96 36.88
CA ASP A 572 0.67 -27.96 37.55
C ASP A 572 0.15 -27.42 38.90
N LYS A 573 -1.15 -27.12 38.95
CA LYS A 573 -1.89 -27.11 40.21
C LYS A 573 -2.49 -28.51 40.36
N GLU A 574 -2.00 -29.25 41.34
CA GLU A 574 -2.53 -30.59 41.65
C GLU A 574 -4.05 -30.50 41.92
N GLY A 575 -4.85 -31.28 41.19
CA GLY A 575 -6.29 -31.43 41.42
C GLY A 575 -7.24 -30.59 40.55
N GLU A 576 -6.77 -29.80 39.59
CA GLU A 576 -7.67 -29.12 38.64
C GLU A 576 -8.19 -30.07 37.55
N ALA A 577 -9.49 -30.01 37.26
CA ALA A 577 -10.14 -30.81 36.23
C ALA A 577 -9.62 -30.44 34.83
N ILE A 578 -9.61 -31.40 33.89
CA ILE A 578 -9.28 -31.14 32.48
C ILE A 578 -10.27 -30.11 31.94
N GLN A 579 -9.78 -28.91 31.63
CA GLN A 579 -10.56 -27.84 31.01
C GLN A 579 -10.40 -27.91 29.48
N THR A 580 -11.44 -27.53 28.73
CA THR A 580 -11.36 -27.36 27.27
C THR A 580 -11.12 -25.89 26.95
N ILE A 581 -10.11 -25.62 26.13
CA ILE A 581 -9.83 -24.30 25.58
C ILE A 581 -10.46 -24.23 24.20
N VAL A 582 -11.33 -23.25 24.01
CA VAL A 582 -12.08 -23.08 22.76
C VAL A 582 -11.54 -21.88 22.00
N PHE A 583 -11.22 -22.08 20.72
CA PHE A 583 -10.96 -21.03 19.73
C PHE A 583 -12.20 -20.90 18.83
N PRO A 584 -13.18 -20.05 19.20
CA PRO A 584 -14.49 -20.07 18.55
C PRO A 584 -14.48 -19.40 17.17
N GLN A 585 -13.52 -18.50 16.90
CA GLN A 585 -13.50 -17.66 15.69
C GLN A 585 -12.26 -17.89 14.81
N LEU A 586 -11.28 -18.72 15.22
CA LEU A 586 -10.03 -18.90 14.50
C LEU A 586 -10.30 -19.62 13.19
N ARG A 587 -10.13 -18.95 12.05
CA ARG A 587 -10.37 -19.48 10.69
C ARG A 587 -9.10 -19.97 10.03
N THR A 588 -8.00 -19.24 10.22
CA THR A 588 -6.71 -19.61 9.61
C THR A 588 -5.61 -19.67 10.66
N LEU A 589 -4.85 -20.77 10.61
CA LEU A 589 -3.65 -20.98 11.40
C LEU A 589 -2.49 -21.39 10.49
N GLU A 590 -1.47 -20.54 10.39
CA GLU A 590 -0.25 -20.82 9.64
C GLU A 590 0.98 -20.76 10.53
N LEU A 591 1.73 -21.86 10.55
CA LEU A 591 3.01 -22.03 11.23
C LEU A 591 4.06 -22.38 10.18
N ALA A 592 4.99 -21.49 9.88
CA ALA A 592 5.94 -21.66 8.79
C ALA A 592 7.37 -21.37 9.21
N HIS A 593 8.34 -22.20 8.81
CA HIS A 593 9.76 -21.99 9.11
C HIS A 593 10.04 -21.80 10.62
N LEU A 594 9.57 -22.74 11.46
CA LEU A 594 9.79 -22.74 12.90
C LEU A 594 10.66 -23.94 13.29
N PRO A 595 12.00 -23.83 13.19
CA PRO A 595 12.92 -24.97 13.31
C PRO A 595 12.92 -25.63 14.70
N GLU A 596 12.68 -24.85 15.76
CA GLU A 596 12.65 -25.34 17.16
C GLU A 596 11.25 -25.78 17.64
N LEU A 597 10.21 -25.60 16.82
CA LEU A 597 8.84 -25.86 17.24
C LEU A 597 8.61 -27.37 17.41
N THR A 598 8.19 -27.76 18.61
CA THR A 598 7.93 -29.17 18.97
C THR A 598 6.44 -29.52 18.99
N CYS A 599 5.60 -28.58 19.42
CA CYS A 599 4.14 -28.71 19.45
C CYS A 599 3.46 -27.32 19.48
N PHE A 600 2.15 -27.26 19.26
CA PHE A 600 1.36 -26.03 19.44
C PHE A 600 1.16 -25.70 20.93
N TYR A 601 0.86 -26.72 21.73
CA TYR A 601 0.57 -26.60 23.15
C TYR A 601 1.05 -27.83 23.94
N GLN A 602 1.58 -27.59 25.13
CA GLN A 602 1.96 -28.63 26.07
C GLN A 602 1.20 -28.43 27.38
N GLY A 603 0.27 -29.33 27.73
CA GLY A 603 -0.52 -29.21 28.95
C GLY A 603 -1.64 -30.23 29.06
N LYS A 604 -2.48 -30.11 30.09
CA LYS A 604 -3.51 -31.12 30.38
C LYS A 604 -4.80 -30.86 29.61
N CYS A 605 -5.08 -29.61 29.27
CA CYS A 605 -6.32 -29.21 28.60
C CYS A 605 -6.45 -29.77 27.17
N SER A 606 -7.70 -29.87 26.72
CA SER A 606 -8.04 -30.14 25.32
C SER A 606 -8.23 -28.82 24.57
N LEU A 607 -7.86 -28.78 23.29
CA LEU A 607 -8.02 -27.66 22.38
C LEU A 607 -9.14 -27.95 21.39
N GLU A 608 -10.10 -27.03 21.29
CA GLU A 608 -11.21 -27.10 20.36
C GLU A 608 -11.22 -25.88 19.43
N PHE A 609 -11.15 -26.11 18.13
CA PHE A 609 -11.16 -25.06 17.12
C PHE A 609 -12.46 -25.08 16.31
N GLN A 610 -13.49 -24.36 16.77
CA GLN A 610 -14.85 -24.46 16.25
C GLN A 610 -15.06 -23.85 14.87
N SER A 611 -14.15 -22.99 14.41
CA SER A 611 -14.26 -22.27 13.13
C SER A 611 -13.03 -22.40 12.24
N LEU A 612 -12.08 -23.29 12.57
CA LEU A 612 -10.85 -23.42 11.79
C LEU A 612 -11.16 -24.03 10.43
N GLU A 613 -10.93 -23.26 9.37
CA GLU A 613 -11.15 -23.65 7.98
C GLU A 613 -9.83 -24.14 7.37
N GLU A 614 -8.72 -23.51 7.74
CA GLU A 614 -7.41 -23.79 7.14
C GLU A 614 -6.28 -23.87 8.18
N LEU A 615 -5.57 -25.01 8.16
CA LEU A 615 -4.38 -25.27 8.96
C LEU A 615 -3.19 -25.56 8.04
N ARG A 616 -2.17 -24.72 8.12
CA ARG A 616 -0.91 -24.88 7.39
C ARG A 616 0.27 -24.96 8.34
N ILE A 617 1.03 -26.06 8.27
CA ILE A 617 2.26 -26.24 9.05
C ILE A 617 3.38 -26.61 8.08
N LYS A 618 4.34 -25.70 7.91
CA LYS A 618 5.38 -25.80 6.89
C LYS A 618 6.75 -25.63 7.52
N MET A 619 7.71 -26.47 7.16
CA MET A 619 9.11 -26.31 7.57
C MET A 619 9.28 -26.21 9.10
N CYS A 620 8.62 -27.11 9.84
CA CYS A 620 8.72 -27.25 11.29
C CYS A 620 9.26 -28.66 11.63
N PRO A 621 10.53 -28.95 11.34
CA PRO A 621 11.06 -30.32 11.31
C PRO A 621 11.04 -31.05 12.66
N LYS A 622 11.12 -30.30 13.78
CA LYS A 622 11.09 -30.88 15.14
C LYS A 622 9.68 -31.21 15.63
N MET A 623 8.64 -30.74 14.95
CA MET A 623 7.26 -30.89 15.41
C MET A 623 6.81 -32.35 15.25
N GLN A 624 6.50 -33.00 16.37
CA GLN A 624 6.08 -34.41 16.38
C GLN A 624 4.58 -34.55 16.62
N THR A 625 4.01 -33.69 17.45
CA THR A 625 2.58 -33.69 17.81
C THR A 625 2.06 -32.27 17.82
N PHE A 626 0.74 -32.11 17.60
CA PHE A 626 0.09 -30.82 17.71
C PHE A 626 -0.07 -30.40 19.17
N ALA A 627 -0.48 -31.32 20.06
CA ALA A 627 -0.59 -31.07 21.50
C ALA A 627 0.02 -32.22 22.32
N THR A 628 0.66 -31.93 23.45
CA THR A 628 1.28 -32.96 24.34
C THR A 628 0.72 -32.93 25.77
N SER A 629 0.60 -34.10 26.42
CA SER A 629 0.34 -34.16 27.87
C SER A 629 1.60 -33.80 28.65
N GLY A 630 1.51 -32.83 29.56
CA GLY A 630 2.59 -32.60 30.53
C GLY A 630 2.82 -33.85 31.39
N THR A 631 4.09 -34.23 31.58
CA THR A 631 4.64 -35.48 32.18
C THR A 631 4.73 -36.64 31.19
N GLU A 632 5.89 -37.27 30.98
CA GLU A 632 6.88 -37.75 31.95
C GLU A 632 8.27 -37.10 31.77
N ARG A 633 8.82 -36.50 32.85
CA ARG A 633 10.28 -36.43 32.98
C ARG A 633 10.76 -37.88 33.14
N PRO A 634 11.75 -38.36 32.38
CA PRO A 634 12.42 -39.61 32.77
C PRO A 634 12.98 -39.39 34.18
N LYS A 635 12.54 -40.20 35.15
CA LYS A 635 13.09 -40.16 36.51
C LYS A 635 14.61 -40.30 36.39
N PRO A 636 15.41 -39.36 36.93
CA PRO A 636 16.84 -39.61 37.05
C PRO A 636 17.00 -40.83 37.96
N ALA A 637 17.75 -41.83 37.49
CA ALA A 637 18.12 -42.98 38.29
C ALA A 637 18.80 -42.48 39.57
N THR A 638 18.12 -42.60 40.70
CA THR A 638 18.76 -42.45 42.00
C THR A 638 19.73 -43.60 42.17
N GLU A 639 21.01 -43.26 42.30
CA GLU A 639 22.07 -44.14 42.78
C GLU A 639 21.72 -44.63 44.20
N GLU A 640 21.18 -45.82 44.32
CA GLU A 640 21.39 -46.66 45.50
C GLU A 640 21.65 -48.09 45.02
N GLY A 641 22.82 -48.61 45.39
CA GLY A 641 23.39 -49.82 44.82
C GLY A 641 22.64 -51.09 45.22
N LEU A 642 22.75 -52.09 44.35
CA LEU A 642 23.09 -53.47 44.69
C LEU A 642 23.43 -54.20 43.39
N GLU A 643 24.62 -54.81 43.40
CA GLU A 643 25.23 -55.52 42.29
C GLU A 643 24.43 -56.75 41.88
N GLY A 644 24.35 -56.97 40.56
CA GLY A 644 24.12 -58.27 39.95
C GLY A 644 22.67 -58.61 39.64
N GLN A 645 22.22 -58.32 38.41
CA GLN A 645 21.48 -59.28 37.57
C GLN A 645 21.24 -58.72 36.16
N THR A 646 21.47 -59.61 35.19
CA THR A 646 21.15 -59.64 33.76
C THR A 646 20.35 -58.47 33.18
N ILE A 647 20.96 -57.76 32.22
CA ILE A 647 20.26 -56.89 31.27
C ILE A 647 19.34 -57.76 30.41
N GLN A 648 18.07 -57.88 30.79
CA GLN A 648 17.01 -58.12 29.82
C GLN A 648 16.66 -56.75 29.22
N GLU A 649 16.83 -56.65 27.91
CA GLU A 649 16.30 -55.57 27.09
C GLU A 649 14.80 -55.42 27.39
N ALA A 650 14.46 -54.43 28.22
CA ALA A 650 13.10 -53.94 28.30
C ALA A 650 12.81 -53.26 26.96
N ASN A 651 12.27 -54.02 26.02
CA ASN A 651 11.54 -53.50 24.87
C ASN A 651 10.38 -52.64 25.39
N ALA A 652 10.67 -51.38 25.71
CA ALA A 652 9.64 -50.36 25.76
C ALA A 652 9.06 -50.29 24.35
N SER A 653 7.88 -50.88 24.17
CA SER A 653 7.06 -50.70 22.96
C SER A 653 6.99 -49.20 22.66
N ILE A 654 7.76 -48.74 21.67
CA ILE A 654 7.76 -47.35 21.21
C ILE A 654 6.38 -47.12 20.58
N THR A 655 5.43 -46.70 21.40
CA THR A 655 4.10 -46.33 20.93
C THR A 655 4.26 -45.03 20.16
N ILE A 656 4.16 -45.09 18.83
CA ILE A 656 4.21 -43.92 17.96
C ILE A 656 3.00 -43.05 18.32
N GLN A 657 3.23 -41.81 18.74
CA GLN A 657 2.13 -40.87 18.99
C GLN A 657 1.69 -40.19 17.70
N PRO A 658 0.37 -40.12 17.43
CA PRO A 658 -0.17 -39.44 16.26
C PRO A 658 -0.03 -37.92 16.40
N PHE A 659 0.07 -37.23 15.26
CA PHE A 659 0.20 -35.77 15.24
C PHE A 659 -1.02 -35.08 15.86
N PHE A 660 -2.22 -35.46 15.43
CA PHE A 660 -3.47 -35.09 16.09
C PHE A 660 -3.93 -36.21 17.03
N ASN A 661 -3.89 -35.94 18.32
CA ASN A 661 -4.34 -36.85 19.39
C ASN A 661 -5.69 -36.43 19.97
N GLU A 662 -6.12 -37.10 21.04
CA GLU A 662 -7.44 -36.97 21.63
C GLU A 662 -7.73 -35.59 22.22
N LYS A 663 -6.69 -34.75 22.36
CA LYS A 663 -6.80 -33.40 22.89
C LYS A 663 -7.14 -32.37 21.85
N VAL A 664 -7.17 -32.72 20.56
CA VAL A 664 -7.32 -31.72 19.48
C VAL A 664 -8.61 -32.00 18.71
N VAL A 665 -9.53 -31.05 18.76
CA VAL A 665 -10.84 -31.13 18.11
C VAL A 665 -10.95 -30.09 17.00
N LEU A 666 -11.16 -30.56 15.76
CA LEU A 666 -11.08 -29.78 14.51
C LEU A 666 -12.33 -30.02 13.62
N PRO A 667 -13.55 -29.64 14.06
CA PRO A 667 -14.81 -30.00 13.42
C PRO A 667 -15.02 -29.36 12.05
N THR A 668 -14.48 -28.16 11.81
CA THR A 668 -14.73 -27.36 10.59
C THR A 668 -13.59 -27.37 9.58
N LEU A 669 -12.50 -28.10 9.86
CA LEU A 669 -11.28 -28.02 9.05
C LEU A 669 -11.54 -28.46 7.61
N MET A 670 -11.35 -27.55 6.65
CA MET A 670 -11.54 -27.79 5.22
C MET A 670 -10.22 -28.09 4.51
N LYS A 671 -9.11 -27.47 4.95
CA LYS A 671 -7.80 -27.65 4.34
C LYS A 671 -6.71 -27.90 5.37
N LEU A 672 -5.99 -28.99 5.17
CA LEU A 672 -4.82 -29.38 5.95
C LEU A 672 -3.60 -29.44 5.01
N ASP A 673 -2.60 -28.62 5.29
CA ASP A 673 -1.35 -28.54 4.53
C ASP A 673 -0.15 -28.76 5.46
N LEU A 674 0.47 -29.93 5.33
CA LEU A 674 1.63 -30.36 6.10
C LEU A 674 2.84 -30.46 5.18
N ARG A 675 3.85 -29.61 5.39
CA ARG A 675 5.04 -29.57 4.55
C ARG A 675 6.34 -29.62 5.36
N ARG A 676 7.28 -30.49 4.99
CA ARG A 676 8.62 -30.59 5.63
C ARG A 676 8.54 -30.75 7.15
N LEU A 677 7.71 -31.68 7.62
CA LEU A 677 7.61 -32.10 9.02
C LEU A 677 8.40 -33.39 9.22
N ASP A 678 9.71 -33.29 9.38
CA ASP A 678 10.59 -34.45 9.37
C ASP A 678 10.30 -35.44 10.52
N ASN A 679 9.87 -35.00 11.70
CA ASN A 679 9.51 -35.89 12.82
C ASN A 679 8.06 -36.43 12.76
N LEU A 680 7.28 -36.05 11.75
CA LEU A 680 5.92 -36.55 11.57
C LEU A 680 5.94 -38.01 11.10
N LYS A 681 5.43 -38.93 11.92
CA LYS A 681 5.30 -40.36 11.59
C LYS A 681 3.89 -40.78 11.20
N GLU A 682 2.90 -40.30 11.97
CA GLU A 682 1.48 -40.56 11.76
C GLU A 682 0.71 -39.26 11.93
N ILE A 683 -0.24 -38.97 11.04
CA ILE A 683 -1.05 -37.73 11.12
C ILE A 683 -2.20 -37.89 12.12
N TRP A 684 -2.82 -39.06 12.17
CA TRP A 684 -4.13 -39.27 12.79
C TRP A 684 -4.06 -40.28 13.93
N GLN A 685 -4.85 -40.04 14.96
CA GLN A 685 -5.23 -41.09 15.90
C GLN A 685 -6.21 -42.07 15.25
N ASN A 686 -6.11 -43.36 15.61
CA ASN A 686 -7.01 -44.41 15.10
C ASN A 686 -8.49 -44.15 15.42
N GLU A 687 -8.76 -43.57 16.59
CA GLU A 687 -10.09 -43.13 17.03
C GLU A 687 -10.12 -41.60 17.03
N ILE A 688 -10.74 -41.02 16.00
CA ILE A 688 -10.90 -39.56 15.90
C ILE A 688 -11.90 -39.09 16.96
N VAL A 689 -11.48 -38.08 17.74
CA VAL A 689 -12.31 -37.46 18.78
C VAL A 689 -13.30 -36.46 18.17
N GLY A 690 -14.55 -36.55 18.62
CA GLY A 690 -15.63 -35.62 18.28
C GLY A 690 -16.03 -35.67 16.79
N GLU A 691 -16.40 -34.51 16.24
CA GLU A 691 -16.77 -34.33 14.83
C GLU A 691 -15.58 -33.94 13.93
N SER A 692 -14.34 -34.14 14.40
CA SER A 692 -13.13 -33.66 13.72
C SER A 692 -12.98 -34.22 12.30
N PHE A 693 -12.47 -33.38 11.38
CA PHE A 693 -12.12 -33.71 9.99
C PHE A 693 -13.29 -34.11 9.07
N GLY A 694 -14.54 -34.06 9.53
CA GLY A 694 -15.71 -34.35 8.70
C GLY A 694 -15.95 -33.34 7.56
N GLN A 695 -15.30 -32.17 7.62
CA GLN A 695 -15.38 -31.11 6.60
C GLN A 695 -14.16 -31.06 5.68
N LEU A 696 -13.19 -31.96 5.83
CA LEU A 696 -11.91 -31.87 5.12
C LEU A 696 -12.08 -32.11 3.62
N CYS A 697 -11.77 -31.09 2.82
CA CYS A 697 -11.82 -31.12 1.35
C CYS A 697 -10.42 -31.27 0.73
N HIS A 698 -9.39 -30.71 1.36
CA HIS A 698 -8.01 -30.71 0.85
C HIS A 698 -7.05 -31.27 1.88
N LEU A 699 -6.32 -32.32 1.50
CA LEU A 699 -5.23 -32.91 2.29
C LEU A 699 -3.93 -32.87 1.50
N HIS A 700 -2.97 -32.09 1.96
CA HIS A 700 -1.65 -31.93 1.35
C HIS A 700 -0.57 -32.40 2.33
N ALA A 701 0.27 -33.33 1.90
CA ALA A 701 1.45 -33.81 2.61
C ALA A 701 2.66 -33.74 1.67
N THR A 702 3.56 -32.81 1.90
CA THR A 702 4.69 -32.55 1.01
C THR A 702 6.02 -32.62 1.76
N GLU A 703 6.99 -33.37 1.26
CA GLU A 703 8.34 -33.46 1.80
C GLU A 703 8.37 -33.89 3.30
N CYS A 704 7.36 -34.64 3.78
CA CYS A 704 7.34 -35.18 5.15
C CYS A 704 8.04 -36.55 5.17
N LYS A 705 9.35 -36.55 5.40
CA LYS A 705 10.22 -37.69 5.09
C LYS A 705 9.95 -38.96 5.89
N ASN A 706 9.59 -38.85 7.17
CA ASN A 706 9.35 -40.00 8.05
C ASN A 706 7.86 -40.38 8.16
N LEU A 707 6.99 -39.79 7.35
CA LEU A 707 5.57 -40.12 7.33
C LEU A 707 5.40 -41.57 6.84
N LEU A 708 4.81 -42.43 7.67
CA LEU A 708 4.67 -43.86 7.38
C LEU A 708 3.39 -44.17 6.59
N THR A 709 2.29 -43.51 6.94
CA THR A 709 0.98 -43.68 6.31
C THR A 709 0.26 -42.34 6.24
N VAL A 710 -0.54 -42.14 5.18
CA VAL A 710 -1.24 -40.88 4.95
C VAL A 710 -2.64 -40.93 5.56
N VAL A 711 -3.40 -42.02 5.41
CA VAL A 711 -4.79 -42.14 5.90
C VAL A 711 -5.04 -43.57 6.44
N PRO A 712 -5.35 -43.76 7.72
CA PRO A 712 -5.86 -45.04 8.23
C PRO A 712 -7.31 -45.31 7.77
N SER A 713 -7.65 -46.58 7.56
CA SER A 713 -9.01 -46.98 7.15
C SER A 713 -10.14 -46.51 8.09
N LYS A 714 -9.91 -46.49 9.42
CA LYS A 714 -10.87 -45.96 10.40
C LYS A 714 -11.11 -44.45 10.24
N VAL A 715 -10.10 -43.71 9.79
CA VAL A 715 -10.16 -42.26 9.53
C VAL A 715 -10.88 -41.96 8.22
N LEU A 716 -10.71 -42.83 7.21
CA LEU A 716 -11.33 -42.66 5.90
C LEU A 716 -12.85 -42.48 5.99
N LEU A 717 -13.52 -43.16 6.92
CA LEU A 717 -14.96 -43.03 7.16
C LEU A 717 -15.40 -41.60 7.51
N ARG A 718 -14.48 -40.75 7.99
CA ARG A 718 -14.74 -39.33 8.29
C ARG A 718 -14.48 -38.42 7.08
N LEU A 719 -13.54 -38.77 6.22
CA LEU A 719 -13.07 -37.96 5.08
C LEU A 719 -14.01 -38.02 3.85
N HIS A 720 -15.31 -38.13 4.05
CA HIS A 720 -16.32 -38.24 2.99
C HIS A 720 -16.47 -36.98 2.11
N LYS A 721 -15.89 -35.85 2.53
CA LYS A 721 -15.85 -34.60 1.73
C LYS A 721 -14.54 -34.37 1.01
N LEU A 722 -13.56 -35.26 1.14
CA LEU A 722 -12.23 -35.07 0.55
C LEU A 722 -12.33 -35.00 -0.98
N GLU A 723 -11.85 -33.90 -1.55
CA GLU A 723 -11.86 -33.61 -2.99
C GLU A 723 -10.44 -33.72 -3.58
N VAL A 724 -9.44 -33.31 -2.81
CA VAL A 724 -8.03 -33.30 -3.22
C VAL A 724 -7.15 -34.02 -2.20
N LEU A 725 -6.40 -35.01 -2.69
CA LEU A 725 -5.33 -35.67 -1.95
C LEU A 725 -4.01 -35.47 -2.70
N PHE A 726 -3.09 -34.75 -2.07
CA PHE A 726 -1.80 -34.39 -2.64
C PHE A 726 -0.67 -34.89 -1.74
N VAL A 727 0.14 -35.82 -2.23
CA VAL A 727 1.29 -36.40 -1.51
C VAL A 727 2.52 -36.31 -2.40
N GLU A 728 3.54 -35.58 -1.97
CA GLU A 728 4.74 -35.29 -2.77
C GLU A 728 6.00 -35.44 -1.91
N GLU A 729 7.03 -36.12 -2.40
CA GLU A 729 8.33 -36.27 -1.73
C GLU A 729 8.27 -36.86 -0.29
N CYS A 730 7.23 -37.62 0.05
CA CYS A 730 7.08 -38.34 1.32
C CYS A 730 7.72 -39.73 1.23
N VAL A 731 9.05 -39.78 1.32
CA VAL A 731 9.84 -40.98 0.98
C VAL A 731 9.58 -42.24 1.81
N SER A 732 9.10 -42.13 3.06
CA SER A 732 8.80 -43.29 3.91
C SER A 732 7.41 -43.89 3.72
N VAL A 733 6.54 -43.28 2.92
CA VAL A 733 5.18 -43.78 2.72
C VAL A 733 5.22 -45.06 1.88
N GLU A 734 4.86 -46.19 2.49
CA GLU A 734 4.75 -47.50 1.79
C GLU A 734 3.34 -47.76 1.25
N GLU A 735 2.33 -47.23 1.95
CA GLU A 735 0.92 -47.28 1.58
C GLU A 735 0.21 -45.96 1.94
N VAL A 736 -0.67 -45.48 1.06
CA VAL A 736 -1.44 -44.25 1.31
C VAL A 736 -2.57 -44.53 2.30
N LEU A 737 -3.32 -45.62 2.07
CA LEU A 737 -4.40 -46.11 2.92
C LEU A 737 -3.92 -47.32 3.72
N LYS A 738 -4.03 -47.29 5.05
CA LYS A 738 -3.65 -48.42 5.94
C LYS A 738 -4.84 -49.26 6.37
N GLN A 739 -4.74 -50.59 6.23
CA GLN A 739 -5.79 -51.54 6.65
C GLN A 739 -5.93 -51.58 8.18
N GLY A 740 -7.17 -51.69 8.65
CA GLY A 740 -7.53 -51.85 10.07
C GLY A 740 -8.36 -53.11 10.30
N GLU A 741 -8.37 -53.59 11.55
CA GLU A 741 -8.98 -54.86 11.98
C GLU A 741 -10.51 -54.94 11.72
N ASP A 742 -11.21 -53.81 11.65
CA ASP A 742 -12.68 -53.70 11.50
C ASP A 742 -13.13 -53.08 10.17
N SER A 743 -12.34 -53.21 9.11
CA SER A 743 -12.72 -52.63 7.80
C SER A 743 -13.77 -53.50 7.10
N GLY A 744 -14.93 -52.91 6.77
CA GLY A 744 -15.97 -53.61 6.00
C GLY A 744 -15.52 -53.92 4.56
N ASP A 745 -16.36 -54.65 3.81
CA ASP A 745 -16.01 -55.21 2.49
C ASP A 745 -15.66 -54.17 1.39
N LYS A 746 -15.96 -52.88 1.62
CA LYS A 746 -15.77 -51.81 0.65
C LYS A 746 -15.43 -50.45 1.25
N PHE A 747 -14.65 -49.66 0.53
CA PHE A 747 -14.35 -48.25 0.79
C PHE A 747 -14.79 -47.38 -0.39
N VAL A 748 -15.41 -46.24 -0.10
CA VAL A 748 -15.90 -45.31 -1.11
C VAL A 748 -15.25 -43.94 -0.91
N PHE A 749 -14.70 -43.38 -1.98
CA PHE A 749 -14.18 -42.01 -2.07
C PHE A 749 -15.19 -41.16 -2.85
N PRO A 750 -16.28 -40.70 -2.23
CA PRO A 750 -17.44 -40.18 -2.95
C PRO A 750 -17.16 -38.87 -3.69
N ARG A 751 -16.23 -38.05 -3.19
CA ARG A 751 -15.94 -36.71 -3.73
C ARG A 751 -14.53 -36.52 -4.25
N LEU A 752 -13.63 -37.48 -4.05
CA LEU A 752 -12.23 -37.28 -4.42
C LEU A 752 -12.12 -37.19 -5.95
N SER A 753 -11.79 -36.00 -6.44
CA SER A 753 -11.64 -35.73 -7.87
C SER A 753 -10.19 -35.69 -8.30
N ASN A 754 -9.28 -35.31 -7.39
CA ASN A 754 -7.87 -35.11 -7.70
C ASN A 754 -7.00 -35.91 -6.73
N LEU A 755 -6.26 -36.88 -7.28
CA LEU A 755 -5.26 -37.65 -6.58
C LEU A 755 -3.89 -37.39 -7.19
N THR A 756 -2.94 -36.90 -6.40
CA THR A 756 -1.57 -36.65 -6.84
C THR A 756 -0.59 -37.32 -5.90
N LEU A 757 0.22 -38.25 -6.43
CA LEU A 757 1.30 -38.94 -5.75
C LEU A 757 2.60 -38.71 -6.55
N VAL A 758 3.54 -37.97 -5.99
CA VAL A 758 4.78 -37.54 -6.68
C VAL A 758 6.00 -37.89 -5.83
N ASP A 759 7.01 -38.47 -6.45
CA ASP A 759 8.31 -38.77 -5.82
C ASP A 759 8.18 -39.55 -4.50
N LEU A 760 7.40 -40.64 -4.53
CA LEU A 760 7.20 -41.57 -3.40
C LEU A 760 7.94 -42.90 -3.68
N PRO A 761 9.28 -42.95 -3.47
CA PRO A 761 10.10 -44.09 -3.87
C PRO A 761 9.71 -45.42 -3.21
N ASN A 762 9.24 -45.40 -1.96
CA ASN A 762 8.87 -46.62 -1.23
C ASN A 762 7.39 -47.00 -1.37
N LEU A 763 6.59 -46.20 -2.07
CA LEU A 763 5.17 -46.49 -2.26
C LEU A 763 5.02 -47.75 -3.11
N ARG A 764 4.43 -48.79 -2.52
CA ARG A 764 4.19 -50.07 -3.22
C ARG A 764 2.77 -50.22 -3.75
N SER A 765 1.81 -49.63 -3.04
CA SER A 765 0.40 -49.65 -3.41
C SER A 765 -0.33 -48.48 -2.76
N PHE A 766 -1.43 -48.03 -3.36
CA PHE A 766 -2.30 -47.06 -2.69
C PHE A 766 -2.95 -47.71 -1.46
N TYR A 767 -3.37 -48.97 -1.59
CA TYR A 767 -4.01 -49.75 -0.54
C TYR A 767 -3.72 -51.25 -0.69
N TRP A 768 -3.17 -51.89 0.35
CA TRP A 768 -2.83 -53.32 0.34
C TRP A 768 -3.98 -54.29 0.61
N GLY A 769 -5.11 -53.82 1.15
CA GLY A 769 -6.22 -54.73 1.44
C GLY A 769 -6.95 -55.17 0.18
N HIS A 770 -7.70 -56.27 0.30
CA HIS A 770 -8.48 -56.86 -0.80
C HIS A 770 -9.92 -56.34 -0.90
N HIS A 771 -10.24 -55.26 -0.18
CA HIS A 771 -11.57 -54.65 -0.20
C HIS A 771 -11.86 -53.96 -1.54
N THR A 772 -13.14 -53.73 -1.82
CA THR A 772 -13.55 -52.96 -3.02
C THR A 772 -13.30 -51.47 -2.79
N LEU A 773 -12.65 -50.77 -3.73
CA LEU A 773 -12.46 -49.31 -3.70
C LEU A 773 -13.30 -48.63 -4.79
N GLU A 774 -14.23 -47.77 -4.41
CA GLU A 774 -15.10 -47.01 -5.32
C GLU A 774 -14.71 -45.52 -5.39
N TRP A 775 -14.59 -44.96 -6.60
CA TRP A 775 -14.08 -43.61 -6.87
C TRP A 775 -15.00 -42.78 -7.78
N PRO A 776 -16.30 -42.63 -7.48
CA PRO A 776 -17.30 -42.14 -8.43
C PRO A 776 -17.04 -40.73 -8.99
N SER A 777 -16.25 -39.90 -8.30
CA SER A 777 -15.96 -38.51 -8.69
C SER A 777 -14.54 -38.28 -9.21
N LEU A 778 -13.73 -39.34 -9.36
CA LEU A 778 -12.32 -39.23 -9.73
C LEU A 778 -12.17 -38.72 -11.18
N LYS A 779 -11.42 -37.63 -11.34
CA LYS A 779 -11.20 -36.98 -12.64
C LYS A 779 -9.73 -36.95 -13.04
N TYR A 780 -8.86 -36.72 -12.05
CA TYR A 780 -7.44 -36.49 -12.24
C TYR A 780 -6.62 -37.39 -11.32
N VAL A 781 -5.68 -38.12 -11.92
CA VAL A 781 -4.68 -38.91 -11.21
C VAL A 781 -3.30 -38.54 -11.75
N TRP A 782 -2.44 -38.02 -10.88
CA TRP A 782 -1.05 -37.72 -11.18
C TRP A 782 -0.12 -38.66 -10.40
N LEU A 783 0.64 -39.50 -11.10
CA LEU A 783 1.60 -40.45 -10.53
C LEU A 783 2.97 -40.22 -11.17
N GLU A 784 3.92 -39.75 -10.39
CA GLU A 784 5.28 -39.45 -10.88
C GLU A 784 6.30 -39.92 -9.85
N GLY A 785 7.46 -40.44 -10.27
CA GLY A 785 8.53 -40.80 -9.34
C GLY A 785 8.19 -41.87 -8.28
N CYS A 786 7.24 -42.78 -8.56
CA CYS A 786 6.81 -43.85 -7.65
C CYS A 786 7.21 -45.26 -8.14
N PRO A 787 8.52 -45.60 -8.27
CA PRO A 787 9.02 -46.78 -8.98
C PRO A 787 8.60 -48.15 -8.39
N ASN A 788 8.18 -48.22 -7.13
CA ASN A 788 7.80 -49.49 -6.50
C ASN A 788 6.29 -49.79 -6.59
N MET A 789 5.50 -48.87 -7.14
CA MET A 789 4.04 -48.97 -7.15
C MET A 789 3.51 -49.82 -8.32
N GLN A 790 3.67 -51.15 -8.25
CA GLN A 790 3.29 -52.04 -9.35
C GLN A 790 1.77 -52.18 -9.55
N THR A 791 0.98 -51.91 -8.51
CA THR A 791 -0.49 -52.00 -8.53
C THR A 791 -1.09 -50.92 -7.64
N PHE A 792 -2.25 -50.39 -8.03
CA PHE A 792 -2.99 -49.44 -7.21
C PHE A 792 -3.58 -50.10 -5.97
N SER A 793 -4.18 -51.28 -6.10
CA SER A 793 -4.68 -52.11 -5.00
C SER A 793 -4.93 -53.54 -5.48
N PRO A 794 -4.74 -54.58 -4.64
CA PRO A 794 -5.06 -55.96 -5.01
C PRO A 794 -6.55 -56.30 -4.87
N GLY A 795 -7.38 -55.38 -4.37
CA GLY A 795 -8.84 -55.51 -4.33
C GLY A 795 -9.54 -55.11 -5.64
N ILE A 796 -10.87 -55.08 -5.61
CA ILE A 796 -11.69 -54.66 -6.77
C ILE A 796 -11.68 -53.12 -6.86
N LEU A 797 -11.38 -52.57 -8.03
CA LEU A 797 -11.39 -51.13 -8.29
C LEU A 797 -12.59 -50.75 -9.15
N ILE A 798 -13.39 -49.79 -8.67
CA ILE A 798 -14.51 -49.20 -9.40
C ILE A 798 -14.22 -47.72 -9.61
N THR A 799 -13.81 -47.37 -10.82
CA THR A 799 -13.37 -46.02 -11.20
C THR A 799 -14.07 -45.56 -12.47
N PRO A 800 -14.55 -44.30 -12.54
CA PRO A 800 -15.04 -43.72 -13.79
C PRO A 800 -13.90 -43.57 -14.78
N GLU A 801 -14.25 -43.38 -16.06
CA GLU A 801 -13.26 -42.97 -17.06
C GLU A 801 -12.73 -41.57 -16.71
N LEU A 802 -11.41 -41.41 -16.69
CA LEU A 802 -10.76 -40.13 -16.36
C LEU A 802 -11.10 -39.05 -17.40
N ASP A 803 -11.09 -37.77 -17.01
CA ASP A 803 -11.48 -36.65 -17.88
C ASP A 803 -10.54 -36.50 -19.10
N ASN A 804 -11.08 -36.07 -20.24
CA ASN A 804 -10.38 -35.89 -21.54
C ASN A 804 -9.52 -34.62 -21.62
N SER A 805 -9.40 -33.85 -20.54
CA SER A 805 -8.57 -32.64 -20.54
C SER A 805 -7.08 -32.95 -20.76
N ALA A 806 -6.35 -32.02 -21.38
CA ALA A 806 -4.91 -32.15 -21.67
C ALA A 806 -4.03 -32.42 -20.44
N PHE A 807 -4.59 -32.31 -19.23
CA PHE A 807 -3.93 -32.51 -17.94
C PHE A 807 -4.09 -33.92 -17.36
N SER A 808 -4.98 -34.77 -17.92
CA SER A 808 -5.18 -36.16 -17.48
C SER A 808 -4.18 -37.10 -18.17
N TRP A 809 -2.90 -36.96 -17.82
CA TRP A 809 -1.79 -37.68 -18.48
C TRP A 809 -1.93 -39.22 -18.38
N LEU A 810 -2.41 -39.74 -17.23
CA LEU A 810 -2.61 -41.18 -17.01
C LEU A 810 -3.68 -41.77 -17.93
N LYS A 811 -4.59 -40.94 -18.46
CA LYS A 811 -5.61 -41.39 -19.41
C LYS A 811 -5.03 -42.04 -20.65
N ARG A 812 -3.83 -41.66 -21.08
CA ARG A 812 -3.15 -42.27 -22.24
C ARG A 812 -2.85 -43.75 -22.06
N PHE A 813 -2.76 -44.20 -20.81
CA PHE A 813 -2.50 -45.57 -20.43
C PHE A 813 -3.77 -46.29 -19.96
N TRP A 814 -4.94 -45.63 -20.03
CA TRP A 814 -6.17 -46.17 -19.47
C TRP A 814 -6.66 -47.42 -20.21
N GLU A 815 -6.67 -48.55 -19.50
CA GLU A 815 -7.15 -49.85 -20.01
C GLU A 815 -8.24 -50.43 -19.11
N GLY A 816 -9.35 -49.69 -18.99
CA GLY A 816 -10.54 -50.12 -18.26
C GLY A 816 -10.51 -49.83 -16.75
N ASP A 817 -9.34 -49.90 -16.11
CA ASP A 817 -9.18 -49.58 -14.68
C ASP A 817 -7.78 -48.99 -14.34
N LEU A 818 -7.63 -48.51 -13.10
CA LEU A 818 -6.38 -47.92 -12.58
C LEU A 818 -5.22 -48.92 -12.49
N ASN A 819 -5.47 -50.20 -12.21
CA ASN A 819 -4.41 -51.20 -12.11
C ASN A 819 -3.76 -51.45 -13.46
N SER A 820 -4.56 -51.69 -14.50
CA SER A 820 -4.05 -51.85 -15.87
C SER A 820 -3.34 -50.59 -16.36
N ALA A 821 -3.89 -49.41 -16.05
CA ALA A 821 -3.25 -48.15 -16.43
C ALA A 821 -1.87 -47.94 -15.79
N ILE A 822 -1.72 -48.35 -14.52
CA ILE A 822 -0.43 -48.33 -13.84
C ILE A 822 0.50 -49.39 -14.42
N GLN A 823 0.05 -50.62 -14.66
CA GLN A 823 0.90 -51.65 -15.27
C GLN A 823 1.47 -51.21 -16.61
N HIS A 824 0.62 -50.67 -17.50
CA HIS A 824 1.05 -50.15 -18.79
C HIS A 824 2.04 -48.97 -18.66
N LEU A 825 1.89 -48.12 -17.63
CA LEU A 825 2.86 -47.06 -17.32
C LEU A 825 4.25 -47.64 -17.01
N PHE A 826 4.32 -48.72 -16.22
CA PHE A 826 5.58 -49.38 -15.85
C PHE A 826 6.21 -50.15 -17.02
N GLU A 827 5.39 -50.80 -17.86
CA GLU A 827 5.85 -51.52 -19.04
C GLU A 827 6.52 -50.60 -20.07
N GLU A 828 6.04 -49.37 -20.23
CA GLU A 828 6.66 -48.38 -21.13
C GLU A 828 7.93 -47.70 -20.55
N GLY A 829 8.30 -47.97 -19.29
CA GLY A 829 9.50 -47.42 -18.65
C GLY A 829 9.50 -45.90 -18.47
N ARG A 830 8.33 -45.24 -18.49
CA ARG A 830 8.20 -43.77 -18.51
C ARG A 830 7.91 -43.18 -17.13
N HIS A 831 8.87 -43.28 -16.20
CA HIS A 831 8.77 -42.69 -14.85
C HIS A 831 9.19 -41.21 -14.74
N LYS A 832 9.49 -40.53 -15.85
CA LYS A 832 10.03 -39.17 -15.86
C LYS A 832 9.33 -38.32 -16.92
N PHE A 833 8.35 -37.52 -16.53
CA PHE A 833 7.77 -36.47 -17.38
C PHE A 833 7.58 -35.20 -16.56
N GLU A 834 8.07 -34.07 -17.08
CA GLU A 834 7.88 -32.77 -16.44
C GLU A 834 6.39 -32.37 -16.42
N ARG A 835 5.94 -32.01 -15.22
CA ARG A 835 4.62 -31.45 -14.87
C ARG A 835 4.25 -30.24 -15.75
N PRO A 836 3.00 -30.11 -16.23
CA PRO A 836 2.51 -28.84 -16.76
C PRO A 836 2.47 -27.82 -15.62
N ARG A 837 3.13 -26.66 -15.79
CA ARG A 837 3.03 -25.55 -14.83
C ARG A 837 1.58 -25.07 -14.74
N SER A 838 0.98 -25.16 -13.55
CA SER A 838 -0.29 -24.52 -13.18
C SER A 838 -0.06 -23.12 -12.67
#